data_AF-A0A939A4S4-F1
#
_entry.id   AF-A0A939A4S4-F1
#
_cell.length_a   1.000
_cell.length_b   1.000
_cell.length_c   1.000
_cell.angle_alpha   90.00
_cell.angle_beta   90.00
_cell.angle_gamma   90.00
#
_symmetry.space_group_name_H-M   'P 1'
#
loop_
_entity.id
_entity.type
_entity.pdbx_description
1 polymer ?
#
loop_
_entity_poly.entity_id
_entity_poly.type
_entity_poly.pdbx_seq_one_letter_code
_entity_poly.pdbx_strand_id
1 'polypeptide(L)'
;MTDPSTLLRAPAKDVPADPCVLVIFGASGDLTKRLLMPALYNLHCDGLLDPRTSIVGIAMDDLTSEVFRDRLSADIRKFSTRKQFDEGAWADLVRRIHYTPGKFNDAAAFERLGEVCAQVGADAGTGGNLLFYYAIPPSLFGLVSRMLDAAGLCKPGAAWRRVIVEKPFGHDLRSAVDLNTQLLAHWSEDQVFRIDHYTGKETVQNILAFRFSNGIFEPLWNKHHIDHIQITVAETVSVEGRGKYYESSGVLRDMIQNHMFQLLAYLCMEPPTSLKPDAVRNERFKVLDAVRVYKPHEVGTHTIRGQYGAGHKPDGTAVIAYRDEPEVADDSRTETFAAMKLYIDNWRWEGVPIYLRSGKSLWTRATEILVQFRKAPEVLFRDTPEVEEIEPNQLIFHIQPAQGVELRFQAKSPGPGLMLQPVNMRFDYGHTFEAQRSTGYEVLIYNCMTGDASLFSRSDLVEAAWRIAQPVLDAWNQGPPPDFPNYTTGTWGPRASFKFIESDGRKWLEVVDPTILGRVPLFVGTSPAFLHGLALCLKPVAKAKGDPVVTKGELGTEMYLVVRGKVQVQGPDGTVIKALAEGDFFGELSVLMAGPRTANVVATTDCDLYSLDGADFRRVLKIYPEFAQTIVQVARDRYKLVVATDAMLGRRP
;
A
#
# COMPACT_ATOMS: atom_id res chain seq x y z
N MET A 1 -3.89 41.47 -0.95
CA MET A 1 -3.15 40.19 -0.94
C MET A 1 -3.01 39.77 0.52
N THR A 2 -3.91 38.91 0.97
CA THR A 2 -3.86 38.30 2.30
C THR A 2 -2.81 37.19 2.29
N ASP A 3 -1.91 37.20 3.27
CA ASP A 3 -0.89 36.19 3.50
C ASP A 3 -1.53 34.78 3.55
N PRO A 4 -1.14 33.83 2.70
CA PRO A 4 -1.67 32.46 2.70
C PRO A 4 -1.51 31.74 4.05
N SER A 5 -0.58 32.19 4.91
CA SER A 5 -0.37 31.62 6.25
C SER A 5 -1.53 31.89 7.23
N THR A 6 -2.37 32.90 6.96
CA THR A 6 -3.48 33.31 7.86
C THR A 6 -4.78 32.53 7.68
N LEU A 7 -4.85 31.57 6.75
CA LEU A 7 -6.05 30.76 6.49
C LEU A 7 -6.03 29.36 7.11
N LEU A 8 -4.94 28.96 7.77
CA LEU A 8 -4.93 27.77 8.62
C LEU A 8 -5.70 28.10 9.91
N ARG A 9 -7.04 28.05 9.85
CA ARG A 9 -7.85 27.84 11.05
C ARG A 9 -7.24 26.62 11.74
N ALA A 10 -6.78 26.78 12.98
CA ALA A 10 -6.46 25.63 13.82
C ALA A 10 -7.64 24.66 13.73
N PRO A 11 -7.39 23.34 13.50
CA PRO A 11 -8.48 22.38 13.49
C PRO A 11 -9.28 22.54 14.79
N ALA A 12 -10.61 22.46 14.69
CA ALA A 12 -11.44 22.37 15.90
C ALA A 12 -10.81 21.29 16.78
N LYS A 13 -10.50 21.59 18.05
CA LYS A 13 -9.89 20.61 18.95
C LYS A 13 -10.77 19.37 18.94
N ASP A 14 -10.25 18.28 18.39
CA ASP A 14 -10.90 16.97 18.41
C ASP A 14 -11.35 16.70 19.86
N VAL A 15 -12.64 16.41 20.03
CA VAL A 15 -13.22 16.19 21.36
C VAL A 15 -12.79 14.79 21.83
N PRO A 16 -12.38 14.61 23.10
CA PRO A 16 -12.09 13.28 23.62
C PRO A 16 -13.30 12.35 23.41
N ALA A 17 -13.04 11.09 23.09
CA ALA A 17 -14.12 10.11 22.98
C ALA A 17 -14.80 9.90 24.33
N ASP A 18 -16.06 9.45 24.32
CA ASP A 18 -16.79 9.14 25.56
C ASP A 18 -15.98 8.18 26.45
N PRO A 19 -15.92 8.41 27.78
CA PRO A 19 -15.20 7.51 28.66
C PRO A 19 -15.84 6.13 28.64
N CYS A 20 -15.01 5.09 28.71
CA CYS A 20 -15.46 3.70 28.71
C CYS A 20 -14.50 2.79 29.46
N VAL A 21 -14.91 1.55 29.70
CA VAL A 21 -13.97 0.46 30.01
C VAL A 21 -13.67 -0.28 28.71
N LEU A 22 -12.42 -0.21 28.26
CA LEU A 22 -11.90 -0.96 27.12
C LEU A 22 -11.39 -2.31 27.59
N VAL A 23 -12.10 -3.38 27.24
CA VAL A 23 -11.71 -4.76 27.54
C VAL A 23 -10.96 -5.37 26.36
N ILE A 24 -9.73 -5.81 26.56
CA ILE A 24 -8.91 -6.44 25.52
C ILE A 24 -8.83 -7.95 25.77
N PHE A 25 -9.49 -8.74 24.92
CA PHE A 25 -9.32 -10.19 24.91
C PHE A 25 -8.02 -10.55 24.21
N GLY A 26 -7.22 -11.45 24.79
CA GLY A 26 -5.90 -11.78 24.28
C GLY A 26 -4.85 -10.73 24.64
N ALA A 27 -5.02 -10.04 25.77
CA ALA A 27 -4.20 -8.89 26.17
C ALA A 27 -2.69 -9.16 26.31
N SER A 28 -2.27 -10.41 26.48
CA SER A 28 -0.86 -10.82 26.51
C SER A 28 -0.26 -11.08 25.12
N GLY A 29 -1.06 -10.95 24.06
CA GLY A 29 -0.67 -11.23 22.68
C GLY A 29 0.18 -10.14 22.03
N ASP A 30 0.76 -10.48 20.87
CA ASP A 30 1.68 -9.61 20.14
C ASP A 30 1.00 -8.35 19.57
N LEU A 31 -0.25 -8.47 19.10
CA LEU A 31 -1.05 -7.34 18.60
C LEU A 31 -1.21 -6.24 19.65
N THR A 32 -1.49 -6.63 20.90
CA THR A 32 -1.72 -5.69 22.00
C THR A 32 -0.49 -4.84 22.28
N LYS A 33 0.68 -5.46 22.46
CA LYS A 33 1.92 -4.73 22.78
C LYS A 33 2.49 -3.93 21.61
N ARG A 34 2.31 -4.39 20.36
CA ARG A 34 2.92 -3.76 19.18
C ARG A 34 2.05 -2.69 18.54
N LEU A 35 0.72 -2.78 18.63
CA LEU A 35 -0.20 -1.91 17.91
C LEU A 35 -1.21 -1.24 18.84
N LEU A 36 -1.96 -2.00 19.66
CA LEU A 36 -3.04 -1.42 20.46
C LEU A 36 -2.54 -0.49 21.56
N MET A 37 -1.54 -0.92 22.33
CA MET A 37 -0.98 -0.09 23.42
C MET A 37 -0.29 1.16 22.89
N PRO A 38 0.55 1.11 21.84
CA PRO A 38 1.04 2.32 21.18
C PRO A 38 -0.08 3.24 20.68
N ALA A 39 -1.15 2.69 20.11
CA ALA A 39 -2.27 3.49 19.63
C ALA A 39 -3.03 4.20 20.78
N LEU A 40 -3.30 3.50 21.89
CA LEU A 40 -3.92 4.07 23.08
C LEU A 40 -3.03 5.12 23.75
N TYR A 41 -1.72 4.88 23.78
CA TYR A 41 -0.74 5.85 24.23
C TYR A 41 -0.76 7.12 23.38
N ASN A 42 -0.79 6.98 22.05
CA ASN A 42 -0.89 8.12 21.13
C ASN A 42 -2.18 8.91 21.35
N LEU A 43 -3.34 8.24 21.44
CA LEU A 43 -4.61 8.88 21.73
C LEU A 43 -4.60 9.62 23.07
N HIS A 44 -3.93 9.07 24.09
CA HIS A 44 -3.78 9.73 25.38
C HIS A 44 -2.89 10.97 25.31
N CYS A 45 -1.72 10.88 24.66
CA CYS A 45 -0.84 12.02 24.44
C CYS A 45 -1.51 13.15 23.63
N ASP A 46 -2.37 12.79 22.67
CA ASP A 46 -3.10 13.75 21.85
C ASP A 46 -4.36 14.30 22.55
N GLY A 47 -4.66 13.85 23.78
CA GLY A 47 -5.83 14.27 24.54
C GLY A 47 -7.16 13.75 24.00
N LEU A 48 -7.14 12.73 23.14
CA LEU A 48 -8.31 12.13 22.50
C LEU A 48 -8.91 10.97 23.29
N LEU A 49 -8.13 10.40 24.21
CA LEU A 49 -8.58 9.39 25.17
C LEU A 49 -8.99 10.08 26.46
N ASP A 50 -10.29 10.04 26.80
CA ASP A 50 -10.79 10.64 28.05
C ASP A 50 -10.02 10.06 29.27
N PRO A 51 -9.54 10.90 30.21
CA PRO A 51 -8.80 10.45 31.40
C PRO A 51 -9.54 9.43 32.26
N ARG A 52 -10.87 9.41 32.20
CA ARG A 52 -11.73 8.44 32.92
C ARG A 52 -11.79 7.08 32.23
N THR A 53 -11.24 6.93 31.03
CA THR A 53 -11.18 5.64 30.34
C THR A 53 -10.25 4.69 31.07
N SER A 54 -10.72 3.47 31.32
CA SER A 54 -9.94 2.39 31.93
C SER A 54 -9.79 1.22 30.98
N ILE A 55 -8.71 0.45 31.13
CA ILE A 55 -8.40 -0.69 30.25
C ILE A 55 -8.38 -1.95 31.11
N VAL A 56 -9.06 -3.00 30.68
CA VAL A 56 -9.05 -4.31 31.34
C VAL A 56 -8.55 -5.36 30.36
N GLY A 57 -7.38 -5.93 30.62
CA GLY A 57 -6.86 -7.07 29.87
C GLY A 57 -7.43 -8.40 30.38
N ILE A 58 -7.77 -9.30 29.48
CA ILE A 58 -8.09 -10.70 29.81
C ILE A 58 -7.32 -11.65 28.89
N ALA A 59 -6.62 -12.61 29.50
CA ALA A 59 -5.97 -13.71 28.79
C ALA A 59 -5.80 -14.92 29.72
N MET A 60 -5.21 -16.00 29.19
CA MET A 60 -5.05 -17.27 29.92
C MET A 60 -3.90 -17.26 30.93
N ASP A 61 -2.96 -16.30 30.81
CA ASP A 61 -1.82 -16.18 31.71
C ASP A 61 -2.28 -15.78 33.11
N ASP A 62 -1.76 -16.44 34.13
CA ASP A 62 -2.06 -16.10 35.53
C ASP A 62 -1.18 -14.92 35.98
N LEU A 63 -1.63 -13.70 35.65
CA LEU A 63 -0.94 -12.45 35.96
C LEU A 63 -1.76 -11.58 36.90
N THR A 64 -1.08 -10.80 37.73
CA THR A 64 -1.70 -9.67 38.44
C THR A 64 -1.69 -8.41 37.57
N SER A 65 -2.49 -7.40 37.95
CA SER A 65 -2.50 -6.12 37.26
C SER A 65 -1.12 -5.43 37.29
N GLU A 66 -0.38 -5.57 38.39
CA GLU A 66 0.95 -5.00 38.57
C GLU A 66 1.95 -5.62 37.59
N VAL A 67 2.01 -6.96 37.54
CA VAL A 67 2.89 -7.68 36.61
C VAL A 67 2.54 -7.36 35.17
N PHE A 68 1.26 -7.23 34.84
CA PHE A 68 0.82 -6.86 33.50
C PHE A 68 1.26 -5.44 33.12
N ARG A 69 1.10 -4.46 34.02
CA ARG A 69 1.57 -3.07 33.83
C ARG A 69 3.09 -2.99 33.63
N ASP A 70 3.85 -3.77 34.38
CA ASP A 70 5.31 -3.82 34.26
C ASP A 70 5.73 -4.37 32.89
N ARG A 71 5.09 -5.44 32.42
CA ARG A 71 5.33 -6.00 31.08
C ARG A 71 5.03 -5.00 29.98
N LEU A 72 3.87 -4.32 30.05
CA LEU A 72 3.51 -3.28 29.08
C LEU A 72 4.52 -2.12 29.10
N SER A 73 4.95 -1.69 30.28
CA SER A 73 5.92 -0.61 30.44
C SER A 73 7.30 -0.96 29.86
N ALA A 74 7.70 -2.24 29.91
CA ALA A 74 8.94 -2.71 29.30
C ALA A 74 8.86 -2.74 27.77
N ASP A 75 7.69 -3.02 27.20
CA ASP A 75 7.51 -3.17 25.76
C ASP A 75 7.13 -1.87 25.05
N ILE A 76 6.37 -0.97 25.68
CA ILE A 76 5.87 0.26 25.04
C ILE A 76 6.99 1.14 24.48
N ARG A 77 8.16 1.17 25.14
CA ARG A 77 9.34 1.95 24.69
C ARG A 77 9.92 1.42 23.36
N LYS A 78 9.73 0.14 23.06
CA LYS A 78 10.22 -0.49 21.82
C LYS A 78 9.29 -0.23 20.63
N PHE A 79 8.00 -0.06 20.91
CA PHE A 79 6.94 0.04 19.89
C PHE A 79 6.30 1.44 19.82
N SER A 80 6.72 2.37 20.67
CA SER A 80 6.32 3.77 20.58
C SER A 80 6.64 4.33 19.21
N THR A 81 5.66 5.00 18.62
CA THR A 81 5.79 5.59 17.28
C THR A 81 6.02 7.09 17.32
N ARG A 82 5.92 7.72 18.50
CA ARG A 82 6.22 9.15 18.68
C ARG A 82 7.73 9.36 18.67
N LYS A 83 8.17 10.52 18.16
CA LYS A 83 9.59 10.92 18.16
C LYS A 83 10.17 11.01 19.57
N GLN A 84 9.36 11.39 20.54
CA GLN A 84 9.73 11.51 21.95
C GLN A 84 8.71 10.75 22.80
N PHE A 85 9.22 10.00 23.78
CA PHE A 85 8.40 9.29 24.74
C PHE A 85 8.14 10.17 25.96
N ASP A 86 6.88 10.51 26.20
CA ASP A 86 6.39 11.20 27.38
C ASP A 86 6.14 10.18 28.51
N GLU A 87 7.04 10.18 29.49
CA GLU A 87 6.97 9.33 30.68
C GLU A 87 5.79 9.70 31.60
N GLY A 88 5.39 10.96 31.65
CA GLY A 88 4.27 11.43 32.47
C GLY A 88 2.94 10.92 31.93
N ALA A 89 2.74 11.06 30.62
CA ALA A 89 1.56 10.53 29.93
C ALA A 89 1.48 8.99 30.04
N TRP A 90 2.60 8.28 29.91
CA TRP A 90 2.59 6.83 30.11
C TRP A 90 2.25 6.44 31.56
N ALA A 91 2.84 7.14 32.54
CA ALA A 91 2.57 6.89 33.96
C ALA A 91 1.09 7.11 34.32
N ASP A 92 0.42 8.09 33.71
CA ASP A 92 -1.02 8.30 33.87
C ASP A 92 -1.85 7.19 33.23
N LEU A 93 -1.53 6.80 32.00
CA LEU A 93 -2.24 5.74 31.28
C LEU A 93 -2.11 4.38 31.95
N VAL A 94 -0.89 3.97 32.30
CA VAL A 94 -0.61 2.63 32.81
C VAL A 94 -1.30 2.33 34.15
N ARG A 95 -1.52 3.36 34.97
CA ARG A 95 -2.25 3.25 36.26
C ARG A 95 -3.71 2.84 36.09
N ARG A 96 -4.30 3.12 34.93
CA ARG A 96 -5.70 2.83 34.57
C ARG A 96 -5.87 1.48 33.88
N ILE A 97 -4.78 0.71 33.75
CA ILE A 97 -4.78 -0.62 33.15
C ILE A 97 -4.97 -1.67 34.26
N HIS A 98 -5.89 -2.59 34.07
CA HIS A 98 -6.20 -3.70 34.96
C HIS A 98 -6.10 -5.01 34.19
N TYR A 99 -6.01 -6.12 34.89
CA TYR A 99 -5.93 -7.45 34.30
C TYR A 99 -6.74 -8.46 35.11
N THR A 100 -7.40 -9.39 34.41
CA THR A 100 -8.05 -10.56 35.01
C THR A 100 -7.72 -11.83 34.23
N PRO A 101 -7.25 -12.91 34.87
CA PRO A 101 -7.00 -14.17 34.19
C PRO A 101 -8.30 -14.92 33.92
N GLY A 102 -8.39 -15.55 32.75
CA GLY A 102 -9.60 -16.29 32.37
C GLY A 102 -9.45 -17.10 31.09
N LYS A 103 -9.98 -18.33 31.12
CA LYS A 103 -10.17 -19.12 29.90
C LYS A 103 -11.44 -18.66 29.20
N PHE A 104 -11.42 -18.62 27.88
CA PHE A 104 -12.55 -18.12 27.09
C PHE A 104 -13.79 -19.03 27.09
N ASN A 105 -13.69 -20.24 27.64
CA ASN A 105 -14.81 -21.17 27.83
C ASN A 105 -15.25 -21.33 29.29
N ASP A 106 -14.74 -20.49 30.21
CA ASP A 106 -15.06 -20.55 31.65
C ASP A 106 -16.09 -19.47 32.02
N ALA A 107 -17.31 -19.87 32.39
CA ALA A 107 -18.38 -18.93 32.76
C ALA A 107 -18.01 -18.05 33.95
N ALA A 108 -17.34 -18.63 34.96
CA ALA A 108 -16.94 -17.88 36.15
C ALA A 108 -15.92 -16.79 35.81
N ALA A 109 -15.11 -16.96 34.76
CA ALA A 109 -14.20 -15.91 34.29
C ALA A 109 -14.94 -14.69 33.71
N PHE A 110 -16.06 -14.90 33.02
CA PHE A 110 -16.86 -13.82 32.45
C PHE A 110 -17.70 -13.11 33.51
N GLU A 111 -18.17 -13.82 34.55
CA GLU A 111 -18.79 -13.21 35.73
C GLU A 111 -17.80 -12.30 36.46
N ARG A 112 -16.59 -12.80 36.77
CA ARG A 112 -15.51 -11.98 37.36
C ARG A 112 -15.12 -10.79 36.48
N LEU A 113 -15.07 -10.97 35.16
CA LEU A 113 -14.79 -9.87 34.23
C LEU A 113 -15.87 -8.78 34.34
N GLY A 114 -17.14 -9.17 34.45
CA GLY A 114 -18.25 -8.24 34.67
C GLY A 114 -18.11 -7.45 35.97
N GLU A 115 -17.77 -8.12 37.08
CA GLU A 115 -17.49 -7.48 38.38
C GLU A 115 -16.33 -6.48 38.29
N VAL A 116 -15.22 -6.87 37.67
CA VAL A 116 -14.05 -5.99 37.47
C VAL A 116 -14.42 -4.77 36.63
N CYS A 117 -15.16 -4.95 35.53
CA CYS A 117 -15.58 -3.85 34.67
C CYS A 117 -16.52 -2.88 35.41
N ALA A 118 -17.44 -3.42 36.22
CA ALA A 118 -18.36 -2.60 37.03
C ALA A 118 -17.60 -1.79 38.09
N GLN A 119 -16.67 -2.42 38.81
CA GLN A 119 -15.87 -1.77 39.83
C GLN A 119 -14.99 -0.66 39.23
N VAL A 120 -14.17 -1.01 38.23
CA VAL A 120 -13.26 -0.06 37.58
C VAL A 120 -14.03 1.09 36.91
N GLY A 121 -15.15 0.77 36.26
CA GLY A 121 -16.00 1.78 35.62
C GLY A 121 -16.66 2.74 36.61
N ALA A 122 -17.05 2.25 37.79
CA ALA A 122 -17.58 3.09 38.87
C ALA A 122 -16.49 4.00 39.48
N ASP A 123 -15.31 3.44 39.75
CA ASP A 123 -14.18 4.18 40.33
C ASP A 123 -13.70 5.32 39.41
N ALA A 124 -13.66 5.08 38.10
CA ALA A 124 -13.23 6.07 37.12
C ALA A 124 -14.37 6.98 36.60
N GLY A 125 -15.64 6.61 36.80
CA GLY A 125 -16.78 7.37 36.33
C GLY A 125 -16.99 7.28 34.81
N THR A 126 -16.92 6.06 34.24
CA THR A 126 -17.03 5.81 32.79
C THR A 126 -18.46 5.90 32.23
N GLY A 127 -19.46 6.19 33.07
CA GLY A 127 -20.87 6.15 32.66
C GLY A 127 -21.36 4.76 32.28
N GLY A 128 -20.57 3.72 32.57
CA GLY A 128 -20.91 2.33 32.31
C GLY A 128 -20.72 1.88 30.86
N ASN A 129 -20.11 2.67 29.97
CA ASN A 129 -19.82 2.28 28.58
C ASN A 129 -18.76 1.16 28.52
N LEU A 130 -18.97 0.14 27.68
CA LEU A 130 -18.00 -0.94 27.50
C LEU A 130 -17.63 -1.10 26.02
N LEU A 131 -16.34 -1.17 25.76
CA LEU A 131 -15.77 -1.50 24.47
C LEU A 131 -14.98 -2.81 24.57
N PHE A 132 -15.35 -3.83 23.80
CA PHE A 132 -14.65 -5.10 23.77
C PHE A 132 -13.77 -5.19 22.52
N TYR A 133 -12.47 -5.45 22.69
CA TYR A 133 -11.53 -5.65 21.58
C TYR A 133 -11.13 -7.12 21.52
N TYR A 134 -11.44 -7.80 20.41
CA TYR A 134 -11.08 -9.19 20.19
C TYR A 134 -9.70 -9.30 19.52
N ALA A 135 -8.63 -9.18 20.31
CA ALA A 135 -7.26 -9.49 19.87
C ALA A 135 -6.97 -11.00 20.01
N ILE A 136 -7.90 -11.81 19.50
CA ILE A 136 -7.93 -13.28 19.58
C ILE A 136 -8.22 -13.88 18.20
N PRO A 137 -7.93 -15.18 17.97
CA PRO A 137 -8.28 -15.85 16.73
C PRO A 137 -9.80 -15.80 16.40
N PRO A 138 -10.19 -15.66 15.11
CA PRO A 138 -11.60 -15.58 14.70
C PRO A 138 -12.47 -16.77 15.11
N SER A 139 -11.88 -17.96 15.24
CA SER A 139 -12.59 -19.17 15.71
C SER A 139 -13.17 -19.02 17.12
N LEU A 140 -12.69 -18.05 17.90
CA LEU A 140 -13.16 -17.79 19.26
C LEU A 140 -14.19 -16.65 19.33
N PHE A 141 -14.40 -15.88 18.26
CA PHE A 141 -15.32 -14.73 18.29
C PHE A 141 -16.74 -15.11 18.69
N GLY A 142 -17.28 -16.19 18.11
CA GLY A 142 -18.62 -16.69 18.45
C GLY A 142 -18.71 -17.22 19.88
N LEU A 143 -17.67 -17.90 20.38
CA LEU A 143 -17.61 -18.37 21.76
C LEU A 143 -17.58 -17.21 22.75
N VAL A 144 -16.65 -16.27 22.58
CA VAL A 144 -16.51 -15.12 23.48
C VAL A 144 -17.76 -14.25 23.47
N SER A 145 -18.39 -14.06 22.30
CA SER A 145 -19.67 -13.33 22.20
C SER A 145 -20.80 -14.02 22.97
N ARG A 146 -20.91 -15.36 22.88
CA ARG A 146 -21.87 -16.15 23.69
C ARG A 146 -21.63 -15.97 25.18
N MET A 147 -20.37 -16.04 25.62
CA MET A 147 -20.02 -15.96 27.04
C MET A 147 -20.28 -14.56 27.61
N LEU A 148 -19.98 -13.50 26.84
CA LEU A 148 -20.32 -12.12 27.23
C LEU A 148 -21.83 -11.92 27.30
N ASP A 149 -22.60 -12.48 26.36
CA ASP A 149 -24.06 -12.36 26.34
C ASP A 149 -24.69 -13.09 27.53
N ALA A 150 -24.20 -14.30 27.86
CA ALA A 150 -24.60 -15.06 29.04
C ALA A 150 -24.30 -14.32 30.35
N ALA A 151 -23.20 -13.55 30.41
CA ALA A 151 -22.85 -12.68 31.53
C ALA A 151 -23.59 -11.33 31.52
N GLY A 152 -24.49 -11.08 30.56
CA GLY A 152 -25.26 -9.84 30.45
C GLY A 152 -24.45 -8.62 29.98
N LEU A 153 -23.29 -8.83 29.35
CA LEU A 153 -22.35 -7.77 28.96
C LEU A 153 -22.53 -7.27 27.52
N CYS A 154 -23.33 -7.95 26.69
CA CYS A 154 -23.53 -7.60 25.27
C CYS A 154 -24.66 -6.60 25.02
N LYS A 155 -25.75 -6.68 25.80
CA LYS A 155 -26.97 -5.91 25.52
C LYS A 155 -26.81 -4.46 25.96
N PRO A 156 -27.12 -3.47 25.10
CA PRO A 156 -27.04 -2.07 25.48
C PRO A 156 -28.13 -1.75 26.51
N GLY A 157 -27.78 -0.93 27.50
CA GLY A 157 -28.71 -0.33 28.45
C GLY A 157 -28.79 1.18 28.21
N ALA A 158 -28.70 1.98 29.28
CA ALA A 158 -28.48 3.42 29.14
C ALA A 158 -27.07 3.77 28.58
N ALA A 159 -26.11 2.85 28.75
CA ALA A 159 -24.74 2.96 28.25
C ALA A 159 -24.53 2.08 27.01
N TRP A 160 -23.63 2.50 26.12
CA TRP A 160 -23.36 1.75 24.89
C TRP A 160 -22.46 0.54 25.14
N ARG A 161 -22.61 -0.49 24.28
CA ARG A 161 -21.79 -1.69 24.24
C ARG A 161 -21.34 -1.89 22.80
N ARG A 162 -20.03 -1.97 22.57
CA ARG A 162 -19.45 -2.12 21.23
C ARG A 162 -18.38 -3.18 21.23
N VAL A 163 -18.20 -3.85 20.10
CA VAL A 163 -17.17 -4.88 19.91
C VAL A 163 -16.36 -4.59 18.66
N ILE A 164 -15.04 -4.59 18.81
CA ILE A 164 -14.08 -4.56 17.73
C ILE A 164 -13.61 -5.99 17.46
N VAL A 165 -13.66 -6.40 16.20
CA VAL A 165 -13.18 -7.71 15.75
C VAL A 165 -12.13 -7.56 14.66
N GLU A 166 -11.09 -8.38 14.75
CA GLU A 166 -9.96 -8.39 13.81
C GLU A 166 -10.18 -9.33 12.64
N LYS A 167 -9.48 -9.04 11.53
CA LYS A 167 -9.37 -9.97 10.40
C LYS A 167 -8.57 -11.23 10.80
N PRO A 168 -8.77 -12.39 10.13
CA PRO A 168 -9.61 -12.63 8.95
C PRO A 168 -11.11 -12.85 9.27
N PHE A 169 -11.98 -12.31 8.42
CA PHE A 169 -13.43 -12.51 8.48
C PHE A 169 -13.85 -13.69 7.60
N GLY A 170 -13.63 -14.90 8.10
CA GLY A 170 -13.77 -16.12 7.29
C GLY A 170 -12.55 -16.39 6.41
N HIS A 171 -12.54 -17.57 5.77
CA HIS A 171 -11.52 -17.99 4.80
C HIS A 171 -12.11 -18.32 3.42
N ASP A 172 -13.43 -18.26 3.32
CA ASP A 172 -14.27 -18.36 2.13
C ASP A 172 -15.61 -17.68 2.41
N LEU A 173 -16.47 -17.57 1.40
CA LEU A 173 -17.78 -16.93 1.55
C LEU A 173 -18.64 -17.58 2.64
N ARG A 174 -18.66 -18.92 2.70
CA ARG A 174 -19.51 -19.66 3.64
C ARG A 174 -19.08 -19.42 5.09
N SER A 175 -17.80 -19.57 5.38
CA SER A 175 -17.23 -19.33 6.70
C SER A 175 -17.37 -17.87 7.15
N ALA A 176 -17.34 -16.91 6.22
CA ALA A 176 -17.63 -15.51 6.52
C ALA A 176 -19.09 -15.29 6.94
N VAL A 177 -20.04 -15.89 6.21
CA VAL A 177 -21.48 -15.86 6.55
C VAL A 177 -21.74 -16.55 7.90
N ASP A 178 -21.10 -17.70 8.14
CA ASP A 178 -21.22 -18.45 9.39
C ASP A 178 -20.67 -17.64 10.58
N LEU A 179 -19.52 -16.98 10.41
CA LEU A 179 -18.92 -16.11 11.44
C LEU A 179 -19.80 -14.88 11.72
N ASN A 180 -20.34 -14.24 10.68
CA ASN A 180 -21.28 -13.12 10.83
C ASN A 180 -22.53 -13.58 11.59
N THR A 181 -23.08 -14.75 11.25
CA THR A 181 -24.25 -15.33 11.94
C THR A 181 -23.97 -15.55 13.43
N GLN A 182 -22.78 -16.07 13.77
CA GLN A 182 -22.38 -16.30 15.16
C GLN A 182 -22.22 -15.00 15.95
N LEU A 183 -21.68 -13.94 15.34
CA LEU A 183 -21.58 -12.61 15.98
C LEU A 183 -22.95 -11.98 16.18
N LEU A 184 -23.78 -11.98 15.13
CA LEU A 184 -25.10 -11.33 15.12
C LEU A 184 -26.17 -12.07 15.95
N ALA A 185 -25.88 -13.30 16.38
CA ALA A 185 -26.69 -13.99 17.38
C ALA A 185 -26.66 -13.28 18.75
N HIS A 186 -25.62 -12.48 19.04
CA HIS A 186 -25.42 -11.84 20.34
C HIS A 186 -25.37 -10.31 20.25
N TRP A 187 -24.75 -9.79 19.20
CA TRP A 187 -24.58 -8.36 18.93
C TRP A 187 -25.53 -7.87 17.84
N SER A 188 -25.98 -6.61 17.90
CA SER A 188 -26.57 -5.94 16.74
C SER A 188 -25.49 -5.35 15.83
N GLU A 189 -25.79 -5.17 14.54
CA GLU A 189 -24.78 -4.76 13.54
C GLU A 189 -24.16 -3.37 13.83
N ASP A 190 -24.88 -2.47 14.49
CA ASP A 190 -24.38 -1.17 14.95
C ASP A 190 -23.40 -1.25 16.13
N GLN A 191 -23.35 -2.41 16.82
CA GLN A 191 -22.38 -2.68 17.88
C GLN A 191 -21.08 -3.30 17.36
N VAL A 192 -21.05 -3.82 16.12
CA VAL A 192 -19.92 -4.60 15.59
C VAL A 192 -19.04 -3.75 14.67
N PHE A 193 -17.77 -3.64 15.05
CA PHE A 193 -16.75 -2.85 14.37
C PHE A 193 -15.68 -3.78 13.79
N ARG A 194 -15.85 -4.16 12.52
CA ARG A 194 -14.92 -5.05 11.79
C ARG A 194 -13.74 -4.24 11.24
N ILE A 195 -12.55 -4.47 11.78
CA ILE A 195 -11.35 -3.71 11.42
C ILE A 195 -10.78 -4.15 10.07
N ASP A 196 -10.44 -3.14 9.27
CA ASP A 196 -9.43 -3.22 8.24
C ASP A 196 -8.46 -2.04 8.45
N HIS A 197 -7.23 -2.32 8.88
CA HIS A 197 -6.28 -1.26 9.24
C HIS A 197 -5.90 -0.33 8.07
N TYR A 198 -6.15 -0.70 6.81
CA TYR A 198 -5.94 0.22 5.68
C TYR A 198 -6.91 1.39 5.71
N THR A 199 -8.15 1.18 6.17
CA THR A 199 -9.16 2.26 6.22
C THR A 199 -8.84 3.30 7.29
N GLY A 200 -8.05 2.92 8.30
CA GLY A 200 -7.52 3.83 9.32
C GLY A 200 -6.36 4.71 8.83
N LYS A 201 -5.80 4.47 7.64
CA LYS A 201 -4.70 5.29 7.10
C LYS A 201 -5.23 6.64 6.61
N GLU A 202 -4.57 7.71 7.00
CA GLU A 202 -4.92 9.10 6.64
C GLU A 202 -5.07 9.29 5.12
N THR A 203 -4.15 8.73 4.34
CA THR A 203 -4.15 8.81 2.88
C THR A 203 -5.32 8.08 2.23
N VAL A 204 -5.86 7.03 2.87
CA VAL A 204 -7.06 6.34 2.39
C VAL A 204 -8.31 7.17 2.67
N GLN A 205 -8.40 7.76 3.86
CA GLN A 205 -9.50 8.67 4.21
C GLN A 205 -9.52 9.90 3.29
N ASN A 206 -8.34 10.40 2.92
CA ASN A 206 -8.21 11.52 2.01
C ASN A 206 -8.77 11.24 0.61
N ILE A 207 -8.93 9.99 0.17
CA ILE A 207 -9.58 9.69 -1.11
C ILE A 207 -11.00 10.27 -1.13
N LEU A 208 -11.75 10.12 -0.04
CA LEU A 208 -13.11 10.69 0.08
C LEU A 208 -13.09 12.21 0.07
N ALA A 209 -12.23 12.81 0.90
CA ALA A 209 -12.08 14.27 0.98
C ALA A 209 -11.70 14.83 -0.40
N PHE A 210 -10.68 14.26 -1.03
CA PHE A 210 -10.20 14.66 -2.34
C PHE A 210 -11.29 14.59 -3.41
N ARG A 211 -12.02 13.48 -3.52
CA ARG A 211 -13.05 13.32 -4.55
C ARG A 211 -14.21 14.29 -4.37
N PHE A 212 -14.72 14.43 -3.16
CA PHE A 212 -15.98 15.12 -2.91
C PHE A 212 -15.83 16.57 -2.44
N SER A 213 -14.62 17.05 -2.14
CA SER A 213 -14.36 18.48 -1.86
C SER A 213 -13.86 19.27 -3.07
N ASN A 214 -13.43 18.60 -4.14
CA ASN A 214 -12.81 19.25 -5.30
C ASN A 214 -13.72 19.17 -6.53
N GLY A 215 -14.42 20.28 -6.82
CA GLY A 215 -15.35 20.36 -7.95
C GLY A 215 -14.73 20.13 -9.33
N ILE A 216 -13.40 20.21 -9.46
CA ILE A 216 -12.70 19.93 -10.72
C ILE A 216 -12.55 18.43 -11.03
N PHE A 217 -12.49 17.57 -10.01
CA PHE A 217 -12.18 16.14 -10.19
C PHE A 217 -13.42 15.28 -10.34
N GLU A 218 -14.48 15.54 -9.57
CA GLU A 218 -15.70 14.72 -9.62
C GLU A 218 -16.35 14.63 -11.02
N PRO A 219 -16.42 15.71 -11.84
CA PRO A 219 -16.91 15.61 -13.23
C PRO A 219 -16.07 14.70 -14.14
N LEU A 220 -14.77 14.53 -13.82
CA LEU A 220 -13.85 13.67 -14.54
C LEU A 220 -13.88 12.22 -14.03
N TRP A 221 -14.65 11.92 -12.97
CA TRP A 221 -14.58 10.66 -12.25
C TRP A 221 -15.53 9.58 -12.82
N ASN A 222 -15.45 9.31 -14.12
CA ASN A 222 -16.35 8.38 -14.82
C ASN A 222 -15.73 7.82 -16.11
N LYS A 223 -16.41 6.83 -16.71
CA LYS A 223 -16.00 6.14 -17.95
C LYS A 223 -15.72 7.03 -19.15
N HIS A 224 -16.26 8.25 -19.21
CA HIS A 224 -16.02 9.16 -20.33
C HIS A 224 -14.63 9.82 -20.26
N HIS A 225 -14.04 9.89 -19.08
CA HIS A 225 -12.78 10.59 -18.84
C HIS A 225 -11.68 9.66 -18.33
N ILE A 226 -12.03 8.60 -17.60
CA ILE A 226 -11.08 7.60 -17.10
C ILE A 226 -10.93 6.49 -18.13
N ASP A 227 -9.69 6.16 -18.48
CA ASP A 227 -9.36 4.99 -19.30
C ASP A 227 -9.30 3.72 -18.45
N HIS A 228 -8.52 3.74 -17.38
CA HIS A 228 -8.39 2.62 -16.45
C HIS A 228 -7.88 3.07 -15.08
N ILE A 229 -8.00 2.15 -14.11
CA ILE A 229 -7.50 2.33 -12.74
C ILE A 229 -6.52 1.20 -12.43
N GLN A 230 -5.46 1.51 -11.67
CA GLN A 230 -4.56 0.52 -11.10
C GLN A 230 -4.50 0.69 -9.58
N ILE A 231 -4.60 -0.40 -8.83
CA ILE A 231 -4.33 -0.43 -7.38
C ILE A 231 -3.19 -1.42 -7.16
N THR A 232 -2.05 -0.91 -6.69
CA THR A 232 -0.85 -1.71 -6.42
C THR A 232 -0.59 -1.75 -4.93
N VAL A 233 -0.43 -2.96 -4.38
CA VAL A 233 0.04 -3.17 -3.01
C VAL A 233 1.21 -4.15 -3.01
N ALA A 234 2.43 -3.61 -3.11
CA ALA A 234 3.67 -4.37 -3.16
C ALA A 234 4.40 -4.37 -1.81
N GLU A 235 4.95 -5.53 -1.44
CA GLU A 235 5.73 -5.71 -0.21
C GLU A 235 7.11 -6.28 -0.53
N THR A 236 8.16 -5.69 0.05
CA THR A 236 9.54 -6.24 -0.01
C THR A 236 9.74 -7.42 0.94
N VAL A 237 8.87 -7.53 1.94
CA VAL A 237 8.91 -8.57 2.98
C VAL A 237 8.49 -9.90 2.36
N SER A 238 9.20 -10.98 2.71
CA SER A 238 8.79 -12.35 2.35
C SER A 238 7.79 -12.89 3.38
N VAL A 239 7.56 -14.19 3.44
CA VAL A 239 6.72 -14.77 4.50
C VAL A 239 7.38 -14.80 5.88
N GLU A 240 8.70 -14.66 5.96
CA GLU A 240 9.49 -14.47 7.20
C GLU A 240 9.12 -15.44 8.34
N GLY A 241 9.15 -16.74 8.04
CA GLY A 241 8.88 -17.79 9.04
C GLY A 241 7.39 -17.97 9.39
N ARG A 242 6.47 -17.29 8.70
CA ARG A 242 5.02 -17.47 8.86
C ARG A 242 4.42 -18.46 7.84
N GLY A 243 5.20 -19.44 7.39
CA GLY A 243 4.84 -20.40 6.33
C GLY A 243 3.49 -21.07 6.55
N LYS A 244 3.31 -21.66 7.74
CA LYS A 244 2.06 -22.33 8.14
C LYS A 244 0.82 -21.46 8.04
N TYR A 245 0.91 -20.20 8.48
CA TYR A 245 -0.21 -19.26 8.39
C TYR A 245 -0.47 -18.91 6.92
N TYR A 246 0.59 -18.58 6.18
CA TYR A 246 0.45 -18.09 4.81
C TYR A 246 -0.05 -19.15 3.84
N GLU A 247 0.30 -20.43 4.05
CA GLU A 247 -0.21 -21.59 3.29
C GLU A 247 -1.74 -21.65 3.26
N SER A 248 -2.39 -21.27 4.36
CA SER A 248 -3.86 -21.24 4.44
C SER A 248 -4.49 -19.96 3.91
N SER A 249 -3.70 -18.90 3.76
CA SER A 249 -4.18 -17.57 3.40
C SER A 249 -4.00 -17.30 1.90
N GLY A 250 -2.74 -17.32 1.42
CA GLY A 250 -2.37 -16.79 0.11
C GLY A 250 -2.58 -15.27 0.02
N VAL A 251 -2.03 -14.64 -1.03
CA VAL A 251 -2.14 -13.18 -1.20
C VAL A 251 -3.57 -12.74 -1.54
N LEU A 252 -4.37 -13.62 -2.16
CA LEU A 252 -5.76 -13.30 -2.50
C LEU A 252 -6.60 -13.04 -1.25
N ARG A 253 -6.44 -13.86 -0.20
CA ARG A 253 -7.13 -13.64 1.09
C ARG A 253 -6.43 -12.59 1.96
N ASP A 254 -5.09 -12.58 1.96
CA ASP A 254 -4.32 -11.71 2.88
C ASP A 254 -4.47 -10.23 2.53
N MET A 255 -4.51 -9.91 1.22
CA MET A 255 -4.41 -8.53 0.71
C MET A 255 -5.57 -8.12 -0.21
N ILE A 256 -5.94 -8.96 -1.19
CA ILE A 256 -6.90 -8.56 -2.23
C ILE A 256 -8.33 -8.50 -1.68
N GLN A 257 -8.79 -9.59 -1.06
CA GLN A 257 -10.16 -9.76 -0.59
C GLN A 257 -10.58 -8.69 0.42
N ASN A 258 -9.65 -8.23 1.25
CA ASN A 258 -9.89 -7.18 2.23
C ASN A 258 -9.43 -5.81 1.70
N HIS A 259 -8.16 -5.46 1.92
CA HIS A 259 -7.58 -4.14 1.77
C HIS A 259 -7.83 -3.55 0.39
N MET A 260 -7.55 -4.31 -0.67
CA MET A 260 -7.67 -3.78 -2.02
C MET A 260 -9.12 -3.58 -2.45
N PHE A 261 -10.04 -4.45 -2.03
CA PHE A 261 -11.48 -4.22 -2.25
C PHE A 261 -12.01 -3.05 -1.43
N GLN A 262 -11.48 -2.79 -0.24
CA GLN A 262 -11.83 -1.57 0.50
C GLN A 262 -11.34 -0.31 -0.23
N LEU A 263 -10.10 -0.30 -0.74
CA LEU A 263 -9.56 0.81 -1.54
C LEU A 263 -10.38 1.03 -2.82
N LEU A 264 -10.73 -0.05 -3.51
CA LEU A 264 -11.60 -0.04 -4.68
C LEU A 264 -12.95 0.62 -4.36
N ALA A 265 -13.59 0.22 -3.26
CA ALA A 265 -14.88 0.75 -2.85
C ALA A 265 -14.81 2.26 -2.57
N TYR A 266 -13.79 2.74 -1.84
CA TYR A 266 -13.61 4.18 -1.60
C TYR A 266 -13.35 4.97 -2.88
N LEU A 267 -12.53 4.43 -3.77
CA LEU A 267 -12.17 5.09 -5.02
C LEU A 267 -13.35 5.19 -5.99
N CYS A 268 -14.22 4.18 -6.02
CA CYS A 268 -15.24 4.02 -7.05
C CYS A 268 -16.68 4.30 -6.59
N MET A 269 -16.91 4.58 -5.30
CA MET A 269 -18.25 4.87 -4.78
C MET A 269 -18.85 6.16 -5.35
N GLU A 270 -20.18 6.22 -5.39
CA GLU A 270 -20.91 7.46 -5.64
C GLU A 270 -20.74 8.45 -4.48
N PRO A 271 -20.98 9.75 -4.69
CA PRO A 271 -21.06 10.72 -3.61
C PRO A 271 -22.14 10.30 -2.60
N PRO A 272 -21.77 10.07 -1.32
CA PRO A 272 -22.76 9.71 -0.32
C PRO A 272 -23.64 10.92 0.01
N THR A 273 -24.86 10.67 0.45
CA THR A 273 -25.82 11.74 0.81
C THR A 273 -25.38 12.55 2.03
N SER A 274 -24.48 11.99 2.84
CA SER A 274 -23.84 12.63 4.00
C SER A 274 -22.60 11.84 4.42
N LEU A 275 -21.84 12.36 5.39
CA LEU A 275 -20.74 11.63 6.05
C LEU A 275 -21.22 10.71 7.19
N LYS A 276 -22.53 10.49 7.34
CA LYS A 276 -23.03 9.52 8.33
C LYS A 276 -22.55 8.11 7.99
N PRO A 277 -22.25 7.25 8.99
CA PRO A 277 -21.67 5.93 8.76
C PRO A 277 -22.41 5.11 7.70
N ASP A 278 -23.74 4.99 7.79
CA ASP A 278 -24.52 4.21 6.82
C ASP A 278 -24.57 4.82 5.43
N ALA A 279 -24.57 6.15 5.29
CA ALA A 279 -24.55 6.79 3.98
C ALA A 279 -23.26 6.43 3.22
N VAL A 280 -22.11 6.47 3.93
CA VAL A 280 -20.81 6.07 3.36
C VAL A 280 -20.77 4.57 3.09
N ARG A 281 -21.15 3.73 4.05
CA ARG A 281 -21.13 2.26 3.90
C ARG A 281 -22.05 1.76 2.80
N ASN A 282 -23.21 2.37 2.60
CA ASN A 282 -24.14 2.01 1.53
C ASN A 282 -23.54 2.24 0.14
N GLU A 283 -22.87 3.37 -0.10
CA GLU A 283 -22.24 3.62 -1.40
C GLU A 283 -21.03 2.72 -1.65
N ARG A 284 -20.28 2.36 -0.60
CA ARG A 284 -19.21 1.37 -0.68
C ARG A 284 -19.75 -0.03 -1.04
N PHE A 285 -20.87 -0.42 -0.43
CA PHE A 285 -21.51 -1.71 -0.70
C PHE A 285 -22.01 -1.78 -2.14
N LYS A 286 -22.70 -0.75 -2.63
CA LYS A 286 -23.19 -0.70 -4.03
C LYS A 286 -22.08 -0.91 -5.06
N VAL A 287 -20.87 -0.41 -4.80
CA VAL A 287 -19.72 -0.65 -5.68
C VAL A 287 -19.35 -2.12 -5.70
N LEU A 288 -19.11 -2.73 -4.53
CA LEU A 288 -18.68 -4.12 -4.46
C LEU A 288 -19.76 -5.09 -4.94
N ASP A 289 -21.03 -4.78 -4.71
CA ASP A 289 -22.16 -5.53 -5.26
C ASP A 289 -22.19 -5.48 -6.80
N ALA A 290 -21.88 -4.31 -7.37
CA ALA A 290 -21.79 -4.10 -8.81
C ALA A 290 -20.50 -4.65 -9.45
N VAL A 291 -19.51 -5.11 -8.67
CA VAL A 291 -18.33 -5.78 -9.27
C VAL A 291 -18.76 -7.07 -9.94
N ARG A 292 -18.35 -7.25 -11.20
CA ARG A 292 -18.63 -8.43 -12.00
C ARG A 292 -17.97 -9.67 -11.37
N VAL A 293 -18.78 -10.70 -11.16
CA VAL A 293 -18.32 -12.00 -10.67
C VAL A 293 -18.02 -12.91 -11.85
N TYR A 294 -16.77 -13.38 -11.95
CA TYR A 294 -16.33 -14.21 -13.06
C TYR A 294 -16.81 -15.65 -12.94
N LYS A 295 -17.21 -16.23 -14.08
CA LYS A 295 -17.43 -17.67 -14.20
C LYS A 295 -16.10 -18.41 -14.21
N PRO A 296 -16.04 -19.70 -13.84
CA PRO A 296 -14.78 -20.45 -13.74
C PRO A 296 -13.88 -20.38 -14.99
N HIS A 297 -14.47 -20.39 -16.20
CA HIS A 297 -13.71 -20.31 -17.46
C HIS A 297 -13.16 -18.90 -17.76
N GLU A 298 -13.70 -17.85 -17.14
CA GLU A 298 -13.26 -16.47 -17.32
C GLU A 298 -12.11 -16.11 -16.37
N VAL A 299 -11.95 -16.84 -15.24
CA VAL A 299 -10.93 -16.53 -14.22
C VAL A 299 -9.52 -16.54 -14.81
N GLY A 300 -9.20 -17.51 -15.67
CA GLY A 300 -7.87 -17.65 -16.26
C GLY A 300 -7.46 -16.50 -17.17
N THR A 301 -8.42 -15.77 -17.76
CA THR A 301 -8.15 -14.62 -18.64
C THR A 301 -8.23 -13.27 -17.91
N HIS A 302 -8.67 -13.26 -16.65
CA HIS A 302 -8.85 -12.05 -15.84
C HIS A 302 -7.98 -12.01 -14.59
N THR A 303 -7.24 -13.08 -14.31
CA THR A 303 -6.39 -13.18 -13.13
C THR A 303 -5.05 -13.82 -13.46
N ILE A 304 -4.02 -13.38 -12.73
CA ILE A 304 -2.67 -13.94 -12.75
C ILE A 304 -2.32 -14.29 -11.32
N ARG A 305 -1.66 -15.43 -11.11
CA ARG A 305 -1.06 -15.80 -9.82
C ARG A 305 0.40 -16.16 -9.97
N GLY A 306 1.17 -15.90 -8.93
CA GLY A 306 2.60 -16.16 -8.88
C GLY A 306 3.07 -16.64 -7.51
N GLN A 307 4.25 -17.26 -7.50
CA GLN A 307 4.94 -17.68 -6.29
C GLN A 307 6.42 -17.31 -6.39
N TYR A 308 6.97 -16.67 -5.34
CA TYR A 308 8.35 -16.20 -5.37
C TYR A 308 9.33 -17.36 -5.26
N GLY A 309 10.37 -17.31 -6.09
CA GLY A 309 11.57 -18.15 -6.00
C GLY A 309 12.67 -17.45 -5.20
N ALA A 310 13.74 -18.21 -4.96
CA ALA A 310 14.92 -17.71 -4.27
C ALA A 310 15.52 -16.49 -4.99
N GLY A 311 16.03 -15.52 -4.24
CA GLY A 311 16.54 -14.27 -4.79
C GLY A 311 17.11 -13.36 -3.72
N HIS A 312 17.16 -12.07 -4.01
CA HIS A 312 17.65 -11.05 -3.08
C HIS A 312 16.62 -9.93 -2.98
N LYS A 313 16.41 -9.42 -1.76
CA LYS A 313 15.70 -8.16 -1.52
C LYS A 313 16.54 -6.98 -2.08
N PRO A 314 15.96 -5.79 -2.27
CA PRO A 314 16.68 -4.60 -2.78
C PRO A 314 17.85 -4.14 -1.90
N ASP A 315 17.87 -4.55 -0.63
CA ASP A 315 18.96 -4.30 0.30
C ASP A 315 20.09 -5.35 0.21
N GLY A 316 19.99 -6.30 -0.73
CA GLY A 316 20.92 -7.41 -0.93
C GLY A 316 20.68 -8.61 -0.02
N THR A 317 19.65 -8.60 0.83
CA THR A 317 19.34 -9.74 1.72
C THR A 317 18.87 -10.94 0.92
N ALA A 318 19.54 -12.08 1.06
CA ALA A 318 19.13 -13.33 0.42
C ALA A 318 17.80 -13.85 0.99
N VAL A 319 16.94 -14.35 0.12
CA VAL A 319 15.64 -14.94 0.46
C VAL A 319 15.51 -16.28 -0.26
N ILE A 320 15.10 -17.31 0.46
CA ILE A 320 14.84 -18.65 -0.06
C ILE A 320 13.55 -18.68 -0.89
N ALA A 321 13.31 -19.73 -1.68
CA ALA A 321 12.04 -19.83 -2.39
C ALA A 321 10.90 -20.06 -1.39
N TYR A 322 9.67 -19.69 -1.75
CA TYR A 322 8.53 -19.87 -0.85
C TYR A 322 8.34 -21.33 -0.41
N ARG A 323 8.52 -22.29 -1.32
CA ARG A 323 8.44 -23.73 -1.03
C ARG A 323 9.54 -24.25 -0.10
N ASP A 324 10.65 -23.51 0.01
CA ASP A 324 11.74 -23.87 0.91
C ASP A 324 11.54 -23.26 2.33
N GLU A 325 10.51 -22.44 2.53
CA GLU A 325 10.21 -21.82 3.82
C GLU A 325 9.76 -22.88 4.83
N PRO A 326 10.10 -22.72 6.14
CA PRO A 326 9.63 -23.62 7.17
C PRO A 326 8.10 -23.71 7.19
N GLU A 327 7.59 -24.94 7.33
CA GLU A 327 6.15 -25.23 7.38
C GLU A 327 5.37 -24.89 6.08
N VAL A 328 6.05 -24.85 4.93
CA VAL A 328 5.44 -24.81 3.59
C VAL A 328 5.62 -26.17 2.91
N ALA A 329 4.62 -26.62 2.15
CA ALA A 329 4.70 -27.86 1.40
C ALA A 329 5.59 -27.70 0.14
N ASP A 330 6.40 -28.71 -0.17
CA ASP A 330 7.29 -28.71 -1.35
C ASP A 330 6.52 -28.57 -2.68
N ASP A 331 5.28 -29.05 -2.73
CA ASP A 331 4.38 -28.95 -3.87
C ASP A 331 3.34 -27.82 -3.71
N SER A 332 3.57 -26.89 -2.78
CA SER A 332 2.62 -25.82 -2.44
C SER A 332 2.14 -25.09 -3.68
N ARG A 333 0.82 -24.88 -3.69
CA ARG A 333 0.08 -24.19 -4.74
C ARG A 333 -0.27 -22.76 -4.33
N THR A 334 0.10 -22.34 -3.12
CA THR A 334 -0.27 -21.05 -2.55
C THR A 334 0.40 -19.92 -3.31
N GLU A 335 -0.39 -18.94 -3.71
CA GLU A 335 0.10 -17.75 -4.40
C GLU A 335 0.66 -16.72 -3.42
N THR A 336 1.86 -16.22 -3.72
CA THR A 336 2.49 -15.08 -3.03
C THR A 336 2.39 -13.79 -3.83
N PHE A 337 1.87 -13.86 -5.05
CA PHE A 337 1.55 -12.75 -5.95
C PHE A 337 0.23 -13.02 -6.65
N ALA A 338 -0.58 -11.98 -6.85
CA ALA A 338 -1.76 -12.04 -7.69
C ALA A 338 -2.00 -10.70 -8.38
N ALA A 339 -2.48 -10.77 -9.62
CA ALA A 339 -3.05 -9.64 -10.34
C ALA A 339 -4.45 -9.99 -10.83
N MET A 340 -5.36 -9.01 -10.84
CA MET A 340 -6.74 -9.17 -11.26
C MET A 340 -7.17 -7.99 -12.12
N LYS A 341 -7.90 -8.24 -13.20
CA LYS A 341 -8.69 -7.23 -13.91
C LYS A 341 -10.12 -7.38 -13.43
N LEU A 342 -10.76 -6.28 -13.05
CA LEU A 342 -12.14 -6.21 -12.60
C LEU A 342 -12.93 -5.21 -13.45
N TYR A 343 -14.24 -5.40 -13.48
CA TYR A 343 -15.21 -4.44 -14.01
C TYR A 343 -16.29 -4.18 -12.96
N ILE A 344 -16.76 -2.93 -12.90
CA ILE A 344 -17.92 -2.54 -12.09
C ILE A 344 -19.07 -2.27 -13.05
N ASP A 345 -20.10 -3.11 -12.99
CA ASP A 345 -21.25 -3.11 -13.90
C ASP A 345 -22.30 -2.07 -13.44
N ASN A 346 -21.92 -0.78 -13.49
CA ASN A 346 -22.81 0.34 -13.24
C ASN A 346 -22.60 1.47 -14.27
N TRP A 347 -23.48 2.48 -14.25
CA TRP A 347 -23.45 3.58 -15.22
C TRP A 347 -22.14 4.35 -15.27
N ARG A 348 -21.50 4.57 -14.11
CA ARG A 348 -20.27 5.37 -13.98
C ARG A 348 -19.04 4.63 -14.52
N TRP A 349 -18.95 3.33 -14.29
CA TRP A 349 -17.74 2.53 -14.50
C TRP A 349 -17.83 1.50 -15.62
N GLU A 350 -18.98 1.37 -16.29
CA GLU A 350 -19.15 0.45 -17.42
C GLU A 350 -18.00 0.55 -18.42
N GLY A 351 -17.34 -0.59 -18.66
CA GLY A 351 -16.26 -0.72 -19.63
C GLY A 351 -14.89 -0.22 -19.16
N VAL A 352 -14.77 0.39 -17.98
CA VAL A 352 -13.48 0.81 -17.40
C VAL A 352 -12.83 -0.37 -16.69
N PRO A 353 -11.68 -0.91 -17.17
CA PRO A 353 -10.98 -1.96 -16.47
C PRO A 353 -10.26 -1.41 -15.23
N ILE A 354 -10.32 -2.18 -14.16
CA ILE A 354 -9.65 -1.88 -12.90
C ILE A 354 -8.66 -3.00 -12.61
N TYR A 355 -7.38 -2.67 -12.60
CA TYR A 355 -6.31 -3.62 -12.37
C TYR A 355 -5.86 -3.58 -10.91
N LEU A 356 -5.90 -4.74 -10.25
CA LEU A 356 -5.35 -4.94 -8.93
C LEU A 356 -4.07 -5.76 -9.08
N ARG A 357 -3.00 -5.39 -8.37
CA ARG A 357 -1.87 -6.31 -8.15
C ARG A 357 -1.36 -6.22 -6.71
N SER A 358 -1.01 -7.37 -6.15
CA SER A 358 -0.34 -7.46 -4.86
C SER A 358 0.62 -8.64 -4.83
N GLY A 359 1.69 -8.53 -4.05
CA GLY A 359 2.59 -9.63 -3.83
C GLY A 359 3.64 -9.35 -2.77
N LYS A 360 4.23 -10.45 -2.29
CA LYS A 360 5.37 -10.48 -1.37
C LYS A 360 6.68 -10.68 -2.10
N SER A 361 7.78 -10.36 -1.43
CA SER A 361 9.13 -10.46 -1.98
C SER A 361 9.29 -9.68 -3.29
N LEU A 362 8.67 -8.50 -3.40
CA LEU A 362 8.74 -7.64 -4.58
C LEU A 362 9.87 -6.60 -4.47
N TRP A 363 10.13 -5.89 -5.57
CA TRP A 363 11.19 -4.88 -5.70
C TRP A 363 11.08 -3.73 -4.69
N THR A 364 9.89 -3.27 -4.35
CA THR A 364 9.77 -2.17 -3.39
C THR A 364 8.46 -2.24 -2.65
N ARG A 365 8.41 -1.60 -1.49
CA ARG A 365 7.20 -1.46 -0.70
C ARG A 365 6.45 -0.26 -1.26
N ALA A 366 5.25 -0.51 -1.80
CA ALA A 366 4.42 0.54 -2.36
C ALA A 366 2.94 0.20 -2.18
N THR A 367 2.15 1.18 -1.76
CA THR A 367 0.69 1.14 -1.81
C THR A 367 0.25 2.37 -2.60
N GLU A 368 -0.24 2.17 -3.82
CA GLU A 368 -0.50 3.25 -4.76
C GLU A 368 -1.77 2.98 -5.58
N ILE A 369 -2.47 4.06 -5.91
CA ILE A 369 -3.63 4.05 -6.81
C ILE A 369 -3.33 4.99 -7.97
N LEU A 370 -3.32 4.46 -9.20
CA LEU A 370 -3.29 5.24 -10.42
C LEU A 370 -4.70 5.34 -11.00
N VAL A 371 -5.15 6.56 -11.26
CA VAL A 371 -6.28 6.86 -12.13
C VAL A 371 -5.72 7.44 -13.42
N GLN A 372 -5.77 6.68 -14.50
CA GLN A 372 -5.32 7.14 -15.81
C GLN A 372 -6.51 7.67 -16.61
N PHE A 373 -6.42 8.93 -17.02
CA PHE A 373 -7.42 9.56 -17.88
C PHE A 373 -7.25 9.11 -19.33
N ARG A 374 -8.30 9.30 -20.13
CA ARG A 374 -8.26 9.09 -21.57
C ARG A 374 -7.33 10.12 -22.21
N LYS A 375 -6.62 9.67 -23.24
CA LYS A 375 -5.74 10.52 -24.05
C LYS A 375 -6.56 11.64 -24.71
N ALA A 376 -6.02 12.86 -24.69
CA ALA A 376 -6.62 13.98 -25.39
C ALA A 376 -6.56 13.76 -26.92
N PRO A 377 -7.56 14.24 -27.69
CA PRO A 377 -7.48 14.18 -29.15
C PRO A 377 -6.28 14.96 -29.70
N GLU A 378 -5.47 14.34 -30.57
CA GLU A 378 -4.25 14.93 -31.12
C GLU A 378 -4.48 15.93 -32.27
N VAL A 379 -5.73 16.35 -32.50
CA VAL A 379 -6.14 17.13 -33.69
C VAL A 379 -5.31 18.40 -33.88
N LEU A 380 -4.96 19.08 -32.78
CA LEU A 380 -4.18 20.32 -32.82
C LEU A 380 -2.68 20.10 -33.10
N PHE A 381 -2.15 18.91 -32.81
CA PHE A 381 -0.71 18.63 -32.81
C PHE A 381 -0.26 17.70 -33.95
N ARG A 382 -1.20 17.23 -34.79
CA ARG A 382 -0.98 16.24 -35.85
C ARG A 382 0.19 16.58 -36.79
N ASP A 383 0.40 17.86 -37.09
CA ASP A 383 1.45 18.34 -37.99
C ASP A 383 2.50 19.18 -37.25
N THR A 384 2.69 18.94 -35.94
CA THR A 384 3.75 19.59 -35.15
C THR A 384 4.91 18.60 -34.99
N PRO A 385 5.99 18.71 -35.79
CA PRO A 385 7.09 17.73 -35.77
C PRO A 385 7.75 17.58 -34.40
N GLU A 386 7.69 18.61 -33.57
CA GLU A 386 8.25 18.63 -32.22
C GLU A 386 7.35 17.98 -31.14
N VAL A 387 6.13 17.56 -31.49
CA VAL A 387 5.20 16.85 -30.61
C VAL A 387 5.05 15.41 -31.13
N GLU A 388 5.89 14.51 -30.63
CA GLU A 388 5.89 13.11 -31.06
C GLU A 388 4.65 12.35 -30.56
N GLU A 389 4.32 12.47 -29.27
CA GLU A 389 3.17 11.80 -28.67
C GLU A 389 2.61 12.55 -27.45
N ILE A 390 1.28 12.63 -27.34
CA ILE A 390 0.62 13.18 -26.15
C ILE A 390 0.33 12.06 -25.17
N GLU A 391 0.99 12.06 -24.02
CA GLU A 391 0.68 11.08 -22.98
C GLU A 391 -0.65 11.40 -22.27
N PRO A 392 -1.44 10.38 -21.88
CA PRO A 392 -2.63 10.58 -21.07
C PRO A 392 -2.31 11.19 -19.71
N ASN A 393 -3.23 11.97 -19.15
CA ASN A 393 -3.05 12.50 -17.80
C ASN A 393 -3.18 11.38 -16.76
N GLN A 394 -2.47 11.51 -15.65
CA GLN A 394 -2.46 10.52 -14.58
C GLN A 394 -2.64 11.22 -13.24
N LEU A 395 -3.53 10.68 -12.40
CA LEU A 395 -3.66 11.08 -11.00
C LEU A 395 -3.27 9.89 -10.13
N ILE A 396 -2.27 10.08 -9.27
CA ILE A 396 -1.65 9.04 -8.47
C ILE A 396 -1.83 9.38 -7.00
N PHE A 397 -2.46 8.47 -6.25
CA PHE A 397 -2.51 8.53 -4.79
C PHE A 397 -1.43 7.63 -4.23
N HIS A 398 -0.44 8.21 -3.57
CA HIS A 398 0.58 7.49 -2.86
C HIS A 398 0.12 7.28 -1.41
N ILE A 399 -0.31 6.06 -1.09
CA ILE A 399 -0.86 5.72 0.23
C ILE A 399 0.26 5.44 1.24
N GLN A 400 1.31 4.73 0.81
CA GLN A 400 2.49 4.40 1.61
C GLN A 400 3.63 3.91 0.70
N PRO A 401 4.92 4.18 0.98
CA PRO A 401 5.48 4.94 2.12
C PRO A 401 5.48 6.46 1.94
N ALA A 402 5.65 6.96 0.71
CA ALA A 402 5.68 8.39 0.45
C ALA A 402 4.26 8.95 0.31
N GLN A 403 3.64 9.34 1.42
CA GLN A 403 2.24 9.77 1.45
C GLN A 403 2.01 11.07 0.67
N GLY A 404 1.14 11.03 -0.35
CA GLY A 404 0.89 12.20 -1.20
C GLY A 404 -0.08 11.97 -2.36
N VAL A 405 -0.31 13.02 -3.13
CA VAL A 405 -1.10 13.00 -4.37
C VAL A 405 -0.30 13.67 -5.48
N GLU A 406 -0.22 13.03 -6.65
CA GLU A 406 0.53 13.50 -7.80
C GLU A 406 -0.36 13.54 -9.05
N LEU A 407 -0.42 14.69 -9.72
CA LEU A 407 -1.10 14.88 -11.00
C LEU A 407 -0.04 15.06 -12.10
N ARG A 408 -0.01 14.15 -13.07
CA ARG A 408 0.84 14.23 -14.26
C ARG A 408 0.05 14.69 -15.47
N PHE A 409 0.56 15.70 -16.16
CA PHE A 409 -0.06 16.26 -17.36
C PHE A 409 0.98 16.87 -18.29
N GLN A 410 0.58 17.25 -19.50
CA GLN A 410 1.48 17.83 -20.50
C GLN A 410 1.56 19.35 -20.36
N ALA A 411 2.77 19.91 -20.42
CA ALA A 411 2.99 21.34 -20.48
C ALA A 411 3.99 21.72 -21.58
N LYS A 412 3.86 22.93 -22.12
CA LYS A 412 4.81 23.47 -23.11
C LYS A 412 6.16 23.73 -22.43
N SER A 413 7.23 23.17 -22.98
CA SER A 413 8.59 23.52 -22.58
C SER A 413 8.88 25.00 -22.86
N PRO A 414 9.55 25.72 -21.94
CA PRO A 414 10.00 27.08 -22.19
C PRO A 414 10.88 27.18 -23.43
N GLY A 415 10.64 28.19 -24.28
CA GLY A 415 11.36 28.37 -25.54
C GLY A 415 10.46 28.75 -26.72
N PRO A 416 11.03 29.01 -27.91
CA PRO A 416 10.29 29.47 -29.08
C PRO A 416 9.49 28.36 -29.78
N GLY A 417 9.87 27.10 -29.63
CA GLY A 417 9.16 25.95 -30.22
C GLY A 417 7.98 25.46 -29.38
N LEU A 418 7.05 24.75 -30.02
CA LEU A 418 5.91 24.07 -29.38
C LEU A 418 6.30 22.63 -29.05
N MET A 419 7.17 22.45 -28.07
CA MET A 419 7.48 21.15 -27.49
C MET A 419 6.61 20.92 -26.26
N LEU A 420 5.95 19.77 -26.17
CA LEU A 420 5.24 19.33 -24.97
C LEU A 420 6.12 18.37 -24.16
N GLN A 421 5.96 18.41 -22.85
CA GLN A 421 6.60 17.47 -21.94
C GLN A 421 5.67 17.13 -20.77
N PRO A 422 5.73 15.90 -20.24
CA PRO A 422 5.05 15.56 -19.02
C PRO A 422 5.66 16.36 -17.86
N VAL A 423 4.79 16.95 -17.05
CA VAL A 423 5.14 17.65 -15.80
C VAL A 423 4.22 17.16 -14.68
N ASN A 424 4.68 17.30 -13.45
CA ASN A 424 3.99 16.82 -12.26
C ASN A 424 3.63 17.98 -11.33
N MET A 425 2.40 17.99 -10.83
CA MET A 425 2.02 18.72 -9.63
C MET A 425 1.89 17.73 -8.49
N ARG A 426 2.64 17.94 -7.41
CA ARG A 426 2.71 17.00 -6.29
C ARG A 426 2.42 17.68 -4.96
N PHE A 427 1.68 16.97 -4.14
CA PHE A 427 1.36 17.29 -2.76
C PHE A 427 1.90 16.17 -1.85
N ASP A 428 2.67 16.51 -0.82
CA ASP A 428 3.30 15.56 0.12
C ASP A 428 2.87 15.84 1.57
N TYR A 429 2.32 14.83 2.24
CA TYR A 429 1.82 14.95 3.62
C TYR A 429 2.91 15.39 4.61
N GLY A 430 4.09 14.77 4.52
CA GLY A 430 5.18 15.02 5.47
C GLY A 430 5.78 16.44 5.40
N HIS A 431 5.55 17.16 4.30
CA HIS A 431 5.98 18.55 4.15
C HIS A 431 4.87 19.54 4.54
N THR A 432 3.60 19.19 4.36
CA THR A 432 2.48 20.11 4.58
C THR A 432 1.85 20.01 5.97
N PHE A 433 1.89 18.83 6.61
CA PHE A 433 1.23 18.59 7.90
C PHE A 433 2.19 18.03 8.96
N GLU A 434 2.11 18.57 10.17
CA GLU A 434 2.79 18.04 11.36
C GLU A 434 1.95 16.95 12.05
N ALA A 435 1.56 15.89 11.35
CA ALA A 435 0.79 14.79 11.95
C ALA A 435 1.68 13.58 12.27
N GLN A 436 1.62 13.09 13.51
CA GLN A 436 2.40 11.95 14.02
C GLN A 436 1.60 10.63 14.11
N ARG A 437 0.44 10.52 13.43
CA ARG A 437 -0.38 9.30 13.44
C ARG A 437 0.25 8.25 12.53
N SER A 438 0.67 7.12 13.09
CA SER A 438 1.54 6.17 12.39
C SER A 438 0.92 4.79 12.15
N THR A 439 0.06 4.30 13.05
CA THR A 439 -0.41 2.90 13.00
C THR A 439 -1.77 2.73 12.32
N GLY A 440 -2.63 3.76 12.37
CA GLY A 440 -4.00 3.72 11.85
C GLY A 440 -5.00 3.14 12.87
N TYR A 441 -4.51 2.39 13.87
CA TYR A 441 -5.34 1.87 14.96
C TYR A 441 -5.84 2.97 15.88
N GLU A 442 -5.12 4.10 16.00
CA GLU A 442 -5.56 5.25 16.79
C GLU A 442 -6.93 5.73 16.30
N VAL A 443 -7.05 5.94 14.99
CA VAL A 443 -8.27 6.44 14.37
C VAL A 443 -9.40 5.43 14.51
N LEU A 444 -9.11 4.14 14.31
CA LEU A 444 -10.13 3.09 14.40
C LEU A 444 -10.64 2.95 15.84
N ILE A 445 -9.76 2.86 16.83
CA ILE A 445 -10.17 2.77 18.24
C ILE A 445 -10.99 4.01 18.64
N TYR A 446 -10.52 5.21 18.28
CA TYR A 446 -11.23 6.45 18.54
C TYR A 446 -12.63 6.47 17.89
N ASN A 447 -12.73 6.14 16.61
CA ASN A 447 -14.01 6.09 15.90
C ASN A 447 -14.97 5.07 16.50
N CYS A 448 -14.46 3.93 16.98
CA CYS A 448 -15.31 2.97 17.70
C CYS A 448 -15.82 3.55 19.03
N MET A 449 -14.98 4.26 19.79
CA MET A 449 -15.38 4.91 21.04
C MET A 449 -16.39 6.06 20.82
N THR A 450 -16.32 6.77 19.68
CA THR A 450 -17.30 7.80 19.31
C THR A 450 -18.54 7.25 18.60
N GLY A 451 -18.52 5.98 18.19
CA GLY A 451 -19.64 5.31 17.50
C GLY A 451 -19.69 5.57 15.99
N ASP A 452 -18.61 6.09 15.41
CA ASP A 452 -18.48 6.28 13.97
C ASP A 452 -18.03 4.98 13.29
N ALA A 453 -18.99 4.29 12.68
CA ALA A 453 -18.72 3.06 11.92
C ALA A 453 -18.31 3.29 10.45
N SER A 454 -18.07 4.53 10.00
CA SER A 454 -17.83 4.86 8.58
C SER A 454 -16.62 4.12 7.98
N LEU A 455 -15.56 3.96 8.77
CA LEU A 455 -14.31 3.30 8.37
C LEU A 455 -14.35 1.76 8.48
N PHE A 456 -15.41 1.21 9.08
CA PHE A 456 -15.51 -0.22 9.39
C PHE A 456 -16.32 -0.98 8.34
N SER A 457 -15.99 -2.25 8.17
CA SER A 457 -16.74 -3.11 7.25
C SER A 457 -18.04 -3.59 7.90
N ARG A 458 -19.17 -3.33 7.25
CA ARG A 458 -20.45 -3.95 7.58
C ARG A 458 -20.50 -5.38 7.05
N SER A 459 -21.34 -6.25 7.61
CA SER A 459 -21.48 -7.65 7.20
C SER A 459 -21.65 -7.82 5.68
N ASP A 460 -22.52 -7.04 5.06
CA ASP A 460 -22.78 -7.04 3.62
C ASP A 460 -21.56 -6.68 2.76
N LEU A 461 -20.72 -5.74 3.22
CA LEU A 461 -19.45 -5.40 2.56
C LEU A 461 -18.46 -6.56 2.57
N VAL A 462 -18.35 -7.26 3.71
CA VAL A 462 -17.47 -8.43 3.86
C VAL A 462 -17.94 -9.57 2.95
N GLU A 463 -19.25 -9.83 2.91
CA GLU A 463 -19.84 -10.87 2.09
C GLU A 463 -19.73 -10.55 0.59
N ALA A 464 -19.94 -9.29 0.19
CA ALA A 464 -19.74 -8.85 -1.19
C ALA A 464 -18.28 -9.02 -1.65
N ALA A 465 -17.31 -8.71 -0.79
CA ALA A 465 -15.89 -8.96 -1.05
C ALA A 465 -15.60 -10.46 -1.27
N TRP A 466 -16.17 -11.34 -0.43
CA TRP A 466 -16.04 -12.79 -0.61
C TRP A 466 -16.75 -13.31 -1.86
N ARG A 467 -17.92 -12.79 -2.21
CA ARG A 467 -18.64 -13.12 -3.45
C ARG A 467 -17.79 -12.88 -4.70
N ILE A 468 -16.96 -11.83 -4.69
CA ILE A 468 -16.02 -11.54 -5.79
C ILE A 468 -14.83 -12.50 -5.78
N ALA A 469 -14.24 -12.77 -4.60
CA ALA A 469 -13.02 -13.58 -4.49
C ALA A 469 -13.28 -15.09 -4.64
N GLN A 470 -14.47 -15.59 -4.26
CA GLN A 470 -14.77 -17.02 -4.16
C GLN A 470 -14.55 -17.78 -5.49
N PRO A 471 -15.07 -17.33 -6.64
CA PRO A 471 -14.88 -18.07 -7.89
C PRO A 471 -13.41 -18.14 -8.34
N VAL A 472 -12.61 -17.14 -7.96
CA VAL A 472 -11.17 -17.13 -8.24
C VAL A 472 -10.47 -18.19 -7.40
N LEU A 473 -10.78 -18.25 -6.10
CA LEU A 473 -10.29 -19.30 -5.21
C LEU A 473 -10.67 -20.70 -5.68
N ASP A 474 -11.93 -20.90 -6.06
CA ASP A 474 -12.44 -22.19 -6.53
C ASP A 474 -11.71 -22.64 -7.79
N ALA A 475 -11.59 -21.75 -8.79
CA ALA A 475 -10.89 -22.05 -10.03
C ALA A 475 -9.40 -22.35 -9.81
N TRP A 476 -8.74 -21.61 -8.90
CA TRP A 476 -7.32 -21.81 -8.57
C TRP A 476 -7.05 -23.09 -7.77
N ASN A 477 -8.02 -23.55 -6.98
CA ASN A 477 -7.93 -24.82 -6.28
C ASN A 477 -8.16 -26.02 -7.22
N GLN A 478 -9.06 -25.88 -8.19
CA GLN A 478 -9.42 -26.95 -9.14
C GLN A 478 -8.43 -27.10 -10.31
N GLY A 479 -7.92 -26.00 -10.86
CA GLY A 479 -6.97 -26.03 -11.99
C GLY A 479 -5.52 -26.14 -11.54
N PRO A 480 -4.60 -26.73 -12.33
CA PRO A 480 -3.18 -26.81 -11.99
C PRO A 480 -2.58 -25.41 -11.76
N PRO A 481 -1.64 -25.23 -10.81
CA PRO A 481 -0.95 -23.97 -10.64
C PRO A 481 -0.14 -23.66 -11.92
N PRO A 482 0.18 -22.40 -12.18
CA PRO A 482 1.29 -22.05 -13.08
C PRO A 482 2.59 -22.72 -12.62
N ASP A 483 3.61 -22.68 -13.47
CA ASP A 483 4.93 -23.25 -13.17
C ASP A 483 5.63 -22.49 -12.03
N PHE A 484 5.33 -22.86 -10.78
CA PHE A 484 5.84 -22.22 -9.58
C PHE A 484 7.19 -22.82 -9.15
N PRO A 485 8.14 -22.00 -8.65
CA PRO A 485 8.08 -20.54 -8.57
C PRO A 485 8.26 -19.85 -9.94
N ASN A 486 7.47 -18.80 -10.21
CA ASN A 486 7.44 -18.13 -11.52
C ASN A 486 7.88 -16.66 -11.50
N TYR A 487 8.37 -16.17 -10.36
CA TYR A 487 9.04 -14.87 -10.28
C TYR A 487 10.10 -14.89 -9.20
N THR A 488 11.16 -14.12 -9.40
CA THR A 488 12.31 -14.16 -8.50
C THR A 488 12.15 -13.09 -7.42
N THR A 489 12.47 -13.40 -6.15
CA THR A 489 12.37 -12.41 -5.04
C THR A 489 13.13 -11.14 -5.35
N GLY A 490 12.49 -9.97 -5.26
CA GLY A 490 13.03 -8.65 -5.62
C GLY A 490 12.62 -8.17 -7.02
N THR A 491 11.79 -8.91 -7.77
CA THR A 491 11.22 -8.42 -9.04
C THR A 491 9.89 -7.72 -8.79
N TRP A 492 9.28 -7.14 -9.82
CA TRP A 492 7.90 -6.64 -9.78
C TRP A 492 6.81 -7.72 -9.91
N GLY A 493 7.21 -9.01 -9.92
CA GLY A 493 6.31 -10.15 -10.04
C GLY A 493 6.51 -10.92 -11.35
N PRO A 494 5.62 -11.87 -11.66
CA PRO A 494 5.77 -12.76 -12.82
C PRO A 494 5.58 -12.02 -14.14
N ARG A 495 6.35 -12.43 -15.17
CA ARG A 495 6.24 -11.89 -16.55
C ARG A 495 4.81 -11.92 -17.10
N ALA A 496 4.01 -12.91 -16.70
CA ALA A 496 2.61 -13.03 -17.07
C ALA A 496 1.76 -11.82 -16.64
N SER A 497 2.10 -11.15 -15.53
CA SER A 497 1.40 -9.95 -15.05
C SER A 497 1.60 -8.74 -15.97
N PHE A 498 2.75 -8.63 -16.63
CA PHE A 498 3.04 -7.55 -17.59
C PHE A 498 2.29 -7.80 -18.89
N LYS A 499 2.44 -9.01 -19.44
CA LYS A 499 1.69 -9.44 -20.64
C LYS A 499 0.17 -9.28 -20.46
N PHE A 500 -0.33 -9.52 -19.25
CA PHE A 500 -1.73 -9.38 -18.90
C PHE A 500 -2.28 -7.97 -19.15
N ILE A 501 -1.61 -6.93 -18.63
CA ILE A 501 -2.06 -5.54 -18.85
C ILE A 501 -1.70 -5.04 -20.26
N GLU A 502 -0.58 -5.50 -20.83
CA GLU A 502 -0.14 -5.17 -22.19
C GLU A 502 -1.09 -5.70 -23.26
N SER A 503 -1.75 -6.84 -23.00
CA SER A 503 -2.78 -7.40 -23.91
C SER A 503 -3.97 -6.46 -24.10
N ASP A 504 -4.20 -5.55 -23.16
CA ASP A 504 -5.21 -4.50 -23.24
C ASP A 504 -4.65 -3.16 -23.76
N GLY A 505 -3.39 -3.13 -24.25
CA GLY A 505 -2.71 -1.93 -24.73
C GLY A 505 -2.24 -0.99 -23.61
N ARG A 506 -2.12 -1.49 -22.38
CA ARG A 506 -1.81 -0.71 -21.17
C ARG A 506 -0.50 -1.19 -20.52
N LYS A 507 0.02 -0.41 -19.58
CA LYS A 507 1.25 -0.74 -18.83
C LYS A 507 1.07 -0.44 -17.36
N TRP A 508 1.70 -1.24 -16.50
CA TRP A 508 1.72 -0.97 -15.07
C TRP A 508 2.47 0.34 -14.77
N LEU A 509 1.99 1.09 -13.77
CA LEU A 509 2.79 2.15 -13.18
C LEU A 509 3.97 1.50 -12.44
N GLU A 510 5.19 1.78 -12.88
CA GLU A 510 6.40 1.37 -12.18
C GLU A 510 7.08 2.61 -11.62
N VAL A 511 7.06 2.74 -10.29
CA VAL A 511 7.70 3.86 -9.61
C VAL A 511 9.15 3.49 -9.32
N VAL A 512 10.08 4.23 -9.92
CA VAL A 512 11.51 4.07 -9.67
C VAL A 512 11.92 4.96 -8.51
N ASP A 513 12.61 4.39 -7.52
CA ASP A 513 13.25 5.17 -6.47
C ASP A 513 14.39 6.03 -7.07
N PRO A 514 14.30 7.38 -7.01
CA PRO A 514 15.32 8.26 -7.57
C PRO A 514 16.72 8.09 -6.95
N THR A 515 16.83 7.49 -5.77
CA THR A 515 18.13 7.28 -5.10
C THR A 515 19.07 6.39 -5.89
N ILE A 516 18.56 5.51 -6.77
CA ILE A 516 19.38 4.65 -7.63
C ILE A 516 20.22 5.48 -8.62
N LEU A 517 19.68 6.59 -9.12
CA LEU A 517 20.37 7.47 -10.05
C LEU A 517 21.49 8.26 -9.38
N GLY A 518 21.38 8.54 -8.09
CA GLY A 518 22.43 9.22 -7.32
C GLY A 518 23.75 8.44 -7.25
N ARG A 519 23.73 7.12 -7.56
CA ARG A 519 24.93 6.27 -7.61
C ARG A 519 25.68 6.38 -8.95
N VAL A 520 25.04 6.88 -10.00
CA VAL A 520 25.68 7.08 -11.30
C VAL A 520 26.63 8.27 -11.19
N PRO A 521 27.95 8.10 -11.43
CA PRO A 521 28.93 9.17 -11.37
C PRO A 521 28.57 10.40 -12.18
N LEU A 522 27.91 10.20 -13.32
CA LEU A 522 27.45 11.26 -14.20
C LEU A 522 26.50 12.24 -13.48
N PHE A 523 25.73 11.77 -12.49
CA PHE A 523 24.71 12.57 -11.79
C PHE A 523 25.13 12.98 -10.37
N VAL A 524 26.37 12.69 -9.96
CA VAL A 524 26.89 13.09 -8.65
C VAL A 524 26.94 14.62 -8.55
N GLY A 525 26.45 15.16 -7.43
CA GLY A 525 26.41 16.61 -7.17
C GLY A 525 25.20 17.33 -7.78
N THR A 526 24.25 16.60 -8.35
CA THR A 526 22.95 17.15 -8.80
C THR A 526 21.92 17.14 -7.67
N SER A 527 20.84 17.93 -7.81
CA SER A 527 19.81 18.01 -6.77
C SER A 527 18.87 16.79 -6.77
N PRO A 528 18.23 16.46 -5.63
CA PRO A 528 17.19 15.43 -5.58
C PRO A 528 16.05 15.65 -6.58
N ALA A 529 15.69 16.91 -6.87
CA ALA A 529 14.69 17.27 -7.87
C ALA A 529 15.12 16.87 -9.30
N PHE A 530 16.40 17.09 -9.65
CA PHE A 530 16.95 16.66 -10.93
C PHE A 530 16.99 15.14 -11.06
N LEU A 531 17.46 14.44 -10.02
CA LEU A 531 17.48 12.97 -9.98
C LEU A 531 16.08 12.38 -10.08
N HIS A 532 15.09 13.01 -9.42
CA HIS A 532 13.70 12.62 -9.56
C HIS A 532 13.17 12.84 -10.98
N GLY A 533 13.49 13.98 -11.61
CA GLY A 533 13.16 14.23 -13.01
C GLY A 533 13.71 13.15 -13.95
N LEU A 534 14.95 12.71 -13.73
CA LEU A 534 15.53 11.59 -14.47
C LEU A 534 14.88 10.24 -14.15
N ALA A 535 14.52 10.00 -12.88
CA ALA A 535 13.88 8.76 -12.44
C ALA A 535 12.55 8.52 -13.16
N LEU A 536 11.81 9.60 -13.41
CA LEU A 536 10.54 9.57 -14.14
C LEU A 536 10.70 9.20 -15.62
N CYS A 537 11.89 9.37 -16.18
CA CYS A 537 12.21 8.99 -17.56
C CYS A 537 12.72 7.55 -17.69
N LEU A 538 12.95 6.85 -16.57
CA LEU A 538 13.46 5.48 -16.59
C LEU A 538 12.41 4.52 -17.11
N LYS A 539 12.81 3.68 -18.07
CA LYS A 539 11.96 2.64 -18.66
C LYS A 539 12.45 1.27 -18.21
N PRO A 540 11.60 0.41 -17.65
CA PRO A 540 12.00 -0.94 -17.22
C PRO A 540 12.34 -1.82 -18.43
N VAL A 541 13.37 -2.64 -18.29
CA VAL A 541 13.84 -3.59 -19.30
C VAL A 541 14.22 -4.90 -18.63
N ALA A 542 13.46 -5.96 -18.91
CA ALA A 542 13.77 -7.32 -18.44
C ALA A 542 14.55 -8.09 -19.51
N LYS A 543 15.58 -8.84 -19.11
CA LYS A 543 16.42 -9.68 -19.97
C LYS A 543 16.58 -11.05 -19.35
N ALA A 544 16.39 -12.12 -20.11
CA ALA A 544 16.66 -13.47 -19.64
C ALA A 544 18.15 -13.76 -19.65
N LYS A 545 18.59 -14.76 -18.88
CA LYS A 545 19.95 -15.29 -18.98
C LYS A 545 20.26 -15.68 -20.44
N GLY A 546 21.33 -15.11 -20.98
CA GLY A 546 21.80 -15.30 -22.35
C GLY A 546 21.34 -14.21 -23.32
N ASP A 547 20.37 -13.37 -22.95
CA ASP A 547 19.88 -12.33 -23.84
C ASP A 547 20.92 -11.20 -24.01
N PRO A 548 21.16 -10.71 -25.24
CA PRO A 548 21.92 -9.50 -25.45
C PRO A 548 21.14 -8.28 -24.93
N VAL A 549 21.83 -7.42 -24.19
CA VAL A 549 21.31 -6.14 -23.73
C VAL A 549 21.71 -5.02 -24.68
N VAL A 550 22.98 -4.96 -25.08
CA VAL A 550 23.48 -4.09 -26.15
C VAL A 550 24.47 -4.85 -27.01
N THR A 551 24.47 -4.60 -28.32
CA THR A 551 25.40 -5.22 -29.27
C THR A 551 26.43 -4.21 -29.75
N LYS A 552 27.70 -4.59 -29.79
CA LYS A 552 28.79 -3.77 -30.31
C LYS A 552 28.48 -3.31 -31.73
N GLY A 553 28.74 -2.03 -32.01
CA GLY A 553 28.56 -1.42 -33.34
C GLY A 553 27.15 -0.89 -33.59
N GLU A 554 26.14 -1.30 -32.83
CA GLU A 554 24.82 -0.68 -32.88
C GLU A 554 24.89 0.76 -32.39
N LEU A 555 24.07 1.64 -32.97
CA LEU A 555 23.97 3.01 -32.50
C LEU A 555 23.21 3.02 -31.17
N GLY A 556 23.88 3.41 -30.09
CA GLY A 556 23.28 3.55 -28.77
C GLY A 556 22.91 4.99 -28.46
N THR A 557 21.70 5.22 -27.96
CA THR A 557 21.24 6.53 -27.46
C THR A 557 20.93 6.52 -25.96
N GLU A 558 20.91 5.35 -25.36
CA GLU A 558 20.43 5.11 -23.99
C GLU A 558 21.50 4.48 -23.10
N MET A 559 21.40 4.70 -21.80
CA MET A 559 22.16 3.97 -20.77
C MET A 559 21.27 3.00 -20.03
N TYR A 560 21.90 2.03 -19.36
CA TYR A 560 21.22 1.04 -18.55
C TYR A 560 21.76 1.05 -17.12
N LEU A 561 20.85 0.92 -16.16
CA LEU A 561 21.10 0.67 -14.76
C LEU A 561 20.78 -0.79 -14.49
N VAL A 562 21.72 -1.53 -13.90
CA VAL A 562 21.47 -2.90 -13.45
C VAL A 562 20.76 -2.81 -12.11
N VAL A 563 19.44 -2.97 -12.16
CA VAL A 563 18.57 -3.01 -10.98
C VAL A 563 18.72 -4.36 -10.31
N ARG A 564 18.85 -5.41 -11.13
CA ARG A 564 18.97 -6.78 -10.65
C ARG A 564 19.67 -7.65 -11.69
N GLY A 565 20.42 -8.62 -11.22
CA GLY A 565 21.08 -9.63 -12.05
C GLY A 565 22.52 -9.26 -12.36
N LYS A 566 23.14 -10.04 -13.25
CA LYS A 566 24.52 -9.83 -13.67
C LYS A 566 24.59 -9.79 -15.18
N VAL A 567 25.23 -8.76 -15.69
CA VAL A 567 25.57 -8.66 -17.11
C VAL A 567 27.08 -8.74 -17.28
N GLN A 568 27.53 -9.24 -18.41
CA GLN A 568 28.94 -9.24 -18.78
C GLN A 568 29.15 -8.36 -20.00
N VAL A 569 30.08 -7.42 -19.85
CA VAL A 569 30.66 -6.67 -20.96
C VAL A 569 31.65 -7.59 -21.65
N GLN A 570 31.42 -7.88 -22.93
CA GLN A 570 32.24 -8.78 -23.74
C GLN A 570 32.95 -8.04 -24.86
N GLY A 571 34.19 -8.44 -25.11
CA GLY A 571 35.00 -8.00 -26.24
C GLY A 571 34.53 -8.61 -27.57
N PRO A 572 35.08 -8.14 -28.70
CA PRO A 572 34.70 -8.61 -30.03
C PRO A 572 34.95 -10.11 -30.29
N ASP A 573 35.79 -10.74 -29.48
CA ASP A 573 36.13 -12.16 -29.49
C ASP A 573 35.36 -13.00 -28.45
N GLY A 574 34.38 -12.39 -27.76
CA GLY A 574 33.61 -13.04 -26.68
C GLY A 574 34.34 -13.07 -25.33
N THR A 575 35.53 -12.47 -25.22
CA THR A 575 36.25 -12.38 -23.95
C THR A 575 35.50 -11.49 -22.96
N VAL A 576 35.42 -11.89 -21.70
CA VAL A 576 34.75 -11.10 -20.65
C VAL A 576 35.67 -9.96 -20.23
N ILE A 577 35.30 -8.73 -20.59
CA ILE A 577 36.02 -7.50 -20.21
C ILE A 577 35.70 -7.14 -18.77
N LYS A 578 34.41 -7.17 -18.41
CA LYS A 578 33.94 -6.76 -17.09
C LYS A 578 32.62 -7.44 -16.76
N ALA A 579 32.48 -7.92 -15.53
CA ALA A 579 31.19 -8.31 -14.98
C ALA A 579 30.58 -7.11 -14.24
N LEU A 580 29.30 -6.85 -14.48
CA LEU A 580 28.51 -5.83 -13.81
C LEU A 580 27.36 -6.51 -13.07
N ALA A 581 27.04 -6.01 -11.88
CA ALA A 581 26.01 -6.53 -11.01
C ALA A 581 25.05 -5.42 -10.59
N GLU A 582 24.13 -5.74 -9.69
CA GLU A 582 23.17 -4.79 -9.13
C GLU A 582 23.83 -3.52 -8.59
N GLY A 583 23.27 -2.37 -8.97
CA GLY A 583 23.80 -1.04 -8.67
C GLY A 583 24.84 -0.54 -9.68
N ASP A 584 25.38 -1.41 -10.54
CA ASP A 584 26.22 -0.98 -11.66
C ASP A 584 25.36 -0.42 -12.80
N PHE A 585 26.02 0.24 -13.74
CA PHE A 585 25.41 0.83 -14.92
C PHE A 585 26.37 0.69 -16.11
N PHE A 586 25.84 0.87 -17.31
CA PHE A 586 26.64 0.90 -18.53
C PHE A 586 25.96 1.72 -19.62
N GLY A 587 26.76 2.21 -20.56
CA GLY A 587 26.26 3.00 -21.69
C GLY A 587 25.90 4.44 -21.31
N GLU A 588 26.31 4.93 -20.15
CA GLU A 588 26.10 6.29 -19.65
C GLU A 588 26.60 7.36 -20.64
N LEU A 589 27.63 7.04 -21.43
CA LEU A 589 28.15 7.94 -22.47
C LEU A 589 27.18 8.10 -23.65
N SER A 590 26.38 7.08 -23.96
CA SER A 590 25.42 7.11 -25.06
C SER A 590 24.28 8.11 -24.83
N VAL A 591 24.03 8.45 -23.57
CA VAL A 591 23.08 9.50 -23.17
C VAL A 591 23.61 10.89 -23.51
N LEU A 592 24.93 11.10 -23.39
CA LEU A 592 25.59 12.36 -23.71
C LEU A 592 25.80 12.53 -25.22
N MET A 593 26.28 11.48 -25.88
CA MET A 593 26.56 11.46 -27.32
C MET A 593 26.10 10.14 -27.93
N ALA A 594 25.17 10.22 -28.88
CA ALA A 594 24.80 9.05 -29.67
C ALA A 594 26.03 8.53 -30.42
N GLY A 595 26.27 7.23 -30.34
CA GLY A 595 27.46 6.64 -30.94
C GLY A 595 27.42 5.12 -30.95
N PRO A 596 28.28 4.48 -31.75
CA PRO A 596 28.32 3.02 -31.82
C PRO A 596 28.73 2.43 -30.47
N ARG A 597 28.01 1.41 -30.01
CA ARG A 597 28.34 0.65 -28.80
C ARG A 597 29.74 0.07 -28.94
N THR A 598 30.56 0.25 -27.90
CA THR A 598 31.97 -0.15 -27.92
C THR A 598 32.19 -1.63 -27.59
N ALA A 599 31.22 -2.27 -26.94
CA ALA A 599 31.26 -3.65 -26.49
C ALA A 599 29.88 -4.29 -26.53
N ASN A 600 29.84 -5.62 -26.51
CA ASN A 600 28.61 -6.37 -26.27
C ASN A 600 28.33 -6.38 -24.77
N VAL A 601 27.06 -6.36 -24.37
CA VAL A 601 26.67 -6.63 -22.98
C VAL A 601 25.59 -7.69 -23.01
N VAL A 602 25.85 -8.81 -22.32
CA VAL A 602 24.96 -9.98 -22.31
C VAL A 602 24.55 -10.29 -20.87
N ALA A 603 23.29 -10.61 -20.67
CA ALA A 603 22.78 -11.03 -19.38
C ALA A 603 23.30 -12.43 -19.03
N THR A 604 23.98 -12.58 -17.88
CA THR A 604 24.49 -13.88 -17.39
C THR A 604 23.59 -14.55 -16.36
N THR A 605 22.64 -13.78 -15.85
CA THR A 605 21.47 -14.23 -15.10
C THR A 605 20.23 -13.61 -15.76
N ASP A 606 19.05 -13.92 -15.28
CA ASP A 606 17.92 -13.03 -15.53
C ASP A 606 18.23 -11.65 -14.90
N CYS A 607 17.96 -10.60 -15.65
CA CYS A 607 18.28 -9.23 -15.29
C CYS A 607 17.04 -8.35 -15.41
N ASP A 608 16.85 -7.48 -14.42
CA ASP A 608 15.95 -6.34 -14.50
C ASP A 608 16.83 -5.09 -14.58
N LEU A 609 16.54 -4.24 -15.55
CA LEU A 609 17.30 -3.04 -15.85
C LEU A 609 16.36 -1.85 -15.95
N TYR A 610 16.89 -0.65 -15.73
CA TYR A 610 16.24 0.57 -16.20
C TYR A 610 17.06 1.18 -17.33
N SER A 611 16.40 1.57 -18.41
CA SER A 611 17.02 2.35 -19.47
C SER A 611 16.66 3.84 -19.36
N LEU A 612 17.65 4.73 -19.51
CA LEU A 612 17.48 6.17 -19.66
C LEU A 612 17.93 6.59 -21.06
N ASP A 613 17.02 7.12 -21.87
CA ASP A 613 17.35 7.61 -23.22
C ASP A 613 17.99 9.00 -23.20
N GLY A 614 18.92 9.26 -24.11
CA GLY A 614 19.61 10.53 -24.27
C GLY A 614 18.68 11.70 -24.58
N ALA A 615 17.59 11.49 -25.33
CA ALA A 615 16.60 12.52 -25.60
C ALA A 615 15.85 12.91 -24.32
N ASP A 616 15.45 11.91 -23.52
CA ASP A 616 14.79 12.12 -22.23
C ASP A 616 15.75 12.82 -21.24
N PHE A 617 17.02 12.41 -21.17
CA PHE A 617 18.05 13.09 -20.38
C PHE A 617 18.23 14.56 -20.78
N ARG A 618 18.42 14.84 -22.07
CA ARG A 618 18.56 16.22 -22.59
C ARG A 618 17.31 17.06 -22.28
N ARG A 619 16.12 16.45 -22.29
CA ARG A 619 14.87 17.11 -21.91
C ARG A 619 14.89 17.53 -20.44
N VAL A 620 15.28 16.64 -19.53
CA VAL A 620 15.43 16.97 -18.10
C VAL A 620 16.51 18.03 -17.88
N LEU A 621 17.64 17.95 -18.61
CA LEU A 621 18.71 18.95 -18.52
C LEU A 621 18.30 20.35 -18.98
N LYS A 622 17.34 20.46 -19.93
CA LYS A 622 16.75 21.75 -20.32
C LYS A 622 15.87 22.36 -19.23
N ILE A 623 15.23 21.53 -18.40
CA ILE A 623 14.43 21.98 -17.26
C ILE A 623 15.33 22.48 -16.13
N TYR A 624 16.48 21.83 -15.92
CA TYR A 624 17.46 22.17 -14.89
C TYR A 624 18.82 22.54 -15.50
N PRO A 625 18.91 23.65 -16.26
CA PRO A 625 20.10 24.01 -17.01
C PRO A 625 21.32 24.32 -16.13
N GLU A 626 21.10 24.62 -14.84
CA GLU A 626 22.16 24.83 -13.86
C GLU A 626 23.08 23.61 -13.71
N PHE A 627 22.56 22.39 -13.92
CA PHE A 627 23.37 21.18 -13.84
C PHE A 627 24.11 20.87 -15.15
N ALA A 628 23.83 21.55 -16.26
CA ALA A 628 24.49 21.29 -17.54
C ALA A 628 26.02 21.46 -17.44
N GLN A 629 26.47 22.50 -16.74
CA GLN A 629 27.90 22.71 -16.49
C GLN A 629 28.49 21.61 -15.61
N THR A 630 27.78 21.18 -14.56
CA THR A 630 28.19 20.06 -13.71
C THR A 630 28.33 18.77 -14.50
N ILE A 631 27.35 18.42 -15.34
CA ILE A 631 27.38 17.24 -16.21
C ILE A 631 28.56 17.32 -17.19
N VAL A 632 28.75 18.45 -17.86
CA VAL A 632 29.85 18.67 -18.82
C VAL A 632 31.20 18.59 -18.11
N GLN A 633 31.31 19.14 -16.90
CA GLN A 633 32.54 19.09 -16.12
C GLN A 633 32.86 17.65 -15.70
N VAL A 634 31.86 16.88 -15.24
CA VAL A 634 32.03 15.45 -14.95
C VAL A 634 32.42 14.68 -16.21
N ALA A 635 31.78 14.96 -17.36
CA ALA A 635 32.13 14.36 -18.65
C ALA A 635 33.59 14.65 -19.05
N ARG A 636 34.05 15.88 -18.84
CA ARG A 636 35.43 16.30 -19.13
C ARG A 636 36.43 15.67 -18.17
N ASP A 637 36.22 15.80 -16.87
CA ASP A 637 37.19 15.42 -15.85
C ASP A 637 37.30 13.90 -15.71
N ARG A 638 36.17 13.20 -15.77
CA ARG A 638 36.10 11.76 -15.51
C ARG A 638 36.20 10.92 -16.77
N TYR A 639 35.65 11.41 -17.89
CA TYR A 639 35.55 10.65 -19.13
C TYR A 639 36.36 11.24 -20.29
N LYS A 640 37.07 12.36 -20.07
CA LYS A 640 37.90 13.05 -21.08
C LYS A 640 37.12 13.40 -22.35
N LEU A 641 35.81 13.62 -22.21
CA LEU A 641 34.92 13.98 -23.30
C LEU A 641 34.76 15.50 -23.37
N VAL A 642 34.86 16.04 -24.59
CA VAL A 642 34.56 17.46 -24.85
C VAL A 642 33.14 17.52 -25.41
N VAL A 643 32.19 17.79 -24.53
CA VAL A 643 30.79 18.03 -24.90
C VAL A 643 30.52 19.52 -24.75
N ALA A 644 30.03 20.16 -25.81
CA ALA A 644 29.64 21.56 -25.74
C ALA A 644 28.35 21.70 -24.91
N THR A 645 28.35 22.58 -23.92
CA THR A 645 27.18 22.84 -23.06
C THR A 645 25.97 23.28 -23.90
N ASP A 646 26.19 24.09 -24.94
CA ASP A 646 25.13 24.53 -25.85
C ASP A 646 24.54 23.37 -26.67
N ALA A 647 25.39 22.41 -27.10
CA ALA A 647 24.92 21.22 -27.79
C ALA A 647 24.08 20.30 -26.87
N MET A 648 24.44 20.18 -25.57
CA MET A 648 23.64 19.43 -24.60
C MET A 648 22.27 20.06 -24.34
N LEU A 649 22.23 21.40 -24.28
CA LEU A 649 21.00 22.17 -24.09
C LEU A 649 20.18 22.31 -25.39
N GLY A 650 20.67 21.77 -26.52
CA GLY A 650 20.02 21.89 -27.82
C GLY A 650 19.97 23.33 -28.36
N ARG A 651 20.88 24.19 -27.90
CA ARG A 651 21.09 25.54 -28.45
C ARG A 651 22.01 25.39 -29.66
N ARG A 652 21.60 25.89 -30.83
CA ARG A 652 22.51 25.95 -31.98
C ARG A 652 23.68 26.88 -31.61
N PRO A 653 24.91 26.58 -32.07
CA PRO A 653 26.07 27.43 -31.83
C PRO A 653 25.86 28.85 -32.36
#